data_AF-A0A6S6ZPR9-F1
#
_entry.id   AF-A0A6S6ZPR9-F1
#
_cell.length_a   1.000
_cell.length_b   1.000
_cell.length_c   1.000
_cell.angle_alpha   90.00
_cell.angle_beta   90.00
_cell.angle_gamma   90.00
#
_symmetry.space_group_name_H-M   'P 1'
#
loop_
_entity.id
_entity.type
_entity.pdbx_description
1 polymer ?
#
loop_
_entity_poly.entity_id
_entity_poly.type
_entity_poly.pdbx_seq_one_letter_code
_entity_poly.pdbx_strand_id
1 'polypeptide(L)'
;MCDASHSPAGQDLRQDADPAETAEWREGLQSLVEASGADRAGYVLDNLLGHAASLGLRANSQTRTAYLNTIPADQEPPFPGNLAVEERIARINRWNALAMVVRANQAHGELGGHIASYASAADLFEVGFNHFFRASTPDGPGDLVYMQPHSAPGVYARAYLEGFLKEDDLAHFRQEITATSRGLRGLSSYPHPWLMPDFWQFPTGSMGIGPINAIYQARFMRYLEHRSLVPGGDRKVWGIFGDGEMDEPESIAALTLAAREKLDNLVFVVNCNLQRLDGPVRGNGRIIDELETLYAGAGWNVIKLVWGSDWDALLRRDTTGALARAFANTVDGQFQTFAANDGAFNRAHFFNQNPELAALVADWSDDAIDRLHRGGHDMVKIHAAYDRASRHRGQPTVILAQTKKGFGMGAAGQGKMTTHQQKKLDDEALLAFRDRFALPISDADCLALKFYRPADDSAELRHLQARRAALGGHIPRRNTEAPRLAPPAVEQWARFALAADGKEMSSTMAIVRMLTALLKDPEIGSRIVPIVADEARTFGMANLFRQIGIYSAQGQLYEPEDIGSVLYYREARDGQILEEGITEAGAISSWTAAGTSYSVNGLPMLPFYIYYSMFGFQRIGDLIWAAADQRTRGFLVGATSGRTTLGGEGLQHQDGSSHIVAATVPNCRAYDPAYAYEVAVIVEYGMRRMLDEQRDEFFYLTVTNENLAQPDLPKDGNAAEGILRGMYRLRPARKQAQVRLLGAGPMLREAEMAADRLRDDYGVDAEVWSVTSFSELARDGREAERARVLGLDTAPDADWVHTCLGDSNAPVVAASDYVRAVPEQIRAWVPAPYRTLGTDGFGRSDTRAQLRDFFEVSADWIVLHALDSLGRQEQAAKLRKTLNAESRTNPPWAQ
;
A
#
# COMPACT_ATOMS: atom_id res chain seq x y z
N MET A 1 45.58 27.64 31.43
CA MET A 1 46.91 27.00 31.59
C MET A 1 46.66 25.53 31.87
N CYS A 2 47.48 24.69 31.24
CA CYS A 2 47.51 23.22 31.26
C CYS A 2 46.45 22.55 30.36
N ASP A 3 46.79 21.74 29.37
CA ASP A 3 48.04 21.54 28.65
C ASP A 3 47.64 20.87 27.33
N ALA A 4 48.15 21.37 26.20
CA ALA A 4 47.86 20.85 24.88
C ALA A 4 49.04 19.97 24.45
N SER A 5 48.85 18.65 24.39
CA SER A 5 49.84 17.76 23.83
C SER A 5 49.22 16.65 22.97
N HIS A 6 49.37 16.86 21.65
CA HIS A 6 49.69 15.86 20.64
C HIS A 6 48.77 14.64 20.49
N SER A 7 47.69 14.79 19.72
CA SER A 7 47.22 13.70 18.85
C SER A 7 47.93 13.85 17.49
N PRO A 8 48.63 12.83 16.97
CA PRO A 8 49.17 12.88 15.62
C PRO A 8 48.02 12.93 14.62
N ALA A 9 48.12 13.86 13.69
CA ALA A 9 47.27 13.94 12.51
C ALA A 9 47.22 12.59 11.78
N GLY A 10 46.02 12.24 11.29
CA GLY A 10 45.75 10.99 10.62
C GLY A 10 46.73 10.67 9.49
N GLN A 11 47.42 9.54 9.64
CA GLN A 11 48.01 8.84 8.51
C GLN A 11 46.89 8.34 7.60
N ASP A 12 47.05 8.55 6.30
CA ASP A 12 46.20 7.97 5.26
C ASP A 12 46.32 6.44 5.33
N LEU A 13 45.30 5.77 5.88
CA LEU A 13 45.20 4.30 6.04
C LEU A 13 45.08 3.54 4.70
N ARG A 14 45.48 4.13 3.57
CA ARG A 14 45.38 3.53 2.22
C ARG A 14 46.65 2.80 1.77
N GLN A 15 47.73 2.84 2.54
CA GLN A 15 48.92 2.02 2.26
C GLN A 15 49.02 0.88 3.27
N ASP A 16 49.01 -0.35 2.74
CA ASP A 16 49.26 -1.58 3.49
C ASP A 16 50.66 -1.53 4.09
N ALA A 17 50.74 -1.50 5.43
CA ALA A 17 51.99 -1.31 6.16
C ALA A 17 52.89 -2.56 6.11
N ASP A 18 52.30 -3.74 5.89
CA ASP A 18 53.02 -4.99 5.65
C ASP A 18 52.30 -5.83 4.58
N PRO A 19 52.57 -5.58 3.29
CA PRO A 19 51.95 -6.33 2.20
C PRO A 19 52.26 -7.83 2.22
N ALA A 20 53.36 -8.25 2.85
CA ALA A 20 53.73 -9.65 2.93
C ALA A 20 52.87 -10.40 3.96
N GLU A 21 52.67 -9.80 5.15
CA GLU A 21 51.75 -10.33 6.15
C GLU A 21 50.32 -10.40 5.59
N THR A 22 49.86 -9.32 4.95
CA THR A 22 48.52 -9.28 4.32
C THR A 22 48.38 -10.36 3.23
N ALA A 23 49.43 -10.61 2.43
CA ALA A 23 49.43 -11.68 1.44
C ALA A 23 49.32 -13.07 2.10
N GLU A 24 50.04 -13.33 3.20
CA GLU A 24 49.98 -14.61 3.93
C GLU A 24 48.56 -14.90 4.46
N TRP A 25 47.90 -13.91 5.07
CA TRP A 25 46.50 -14.06 5.50
C TRP A 25 45.55 -14.37 4.35
N ARG A 26 45.76 -13.72 3.19
CA ARG A 26 44.95 -13.96 1.99
C ARG A 26 45.20 -15.35 1.39
N GLU A 27 46.45 -15.77 1.30
CA GLU A 27 46.85 -17.10 0.84
C GLU A 27 46.33 -18.20 1.76
N GLY A 28 46.34 -17.97 3.08
CA GLY A 28 45.77 -18.88 4.07
C GLY A 28 44.26 -19.06 3.89
N LEU A 29 43.52 -17.96 3.69
CA LEU A 29 42.08 -18.02 3.41
C LEU A 29 41.80 -18.72 2.06
N GLN A 30 42.56 -18.40 1.02
CA GLN A 30 42.43 -19.02 -0.29
C GLN A 30 42.71 -20.52 -0.23
N SER A 31 43.78 -20.93 0.44
CA SER A 31 44.13 -22.34 0.65
C SER A 31 43.02 -23.08 1.40
N LEU A 32 42.36 -22.43 2.37
CA LEU A 32 41.22 -23.01 3.08
C LEU A 32 40.01 -23.22 2.16
N VAL A 33 39.70 -22.27 1.28
CA VAL A 33 38.64 -22.40 0.27
C VAL A 33 38.96 -23.55 -0.69
N GLU A 34 40.19 -23.62 -1.19
CA GLU A 34 40.64 -24.67 -2.13
C GLU A 34 40.64 -26.06 -1.49
N ALA A 35 41.05 -26.18 -0.22
CA ALA A 35 41.16 -27.46 0.47
C ALA A 35 39.85 -27.95 1.11
N SER A 36 39.01 -27.03 1.61
CA SER A 36 37.84 -27.35 2.46
C SER A 36 36.52 -26.71 2.01
N GLY A 37 36.52 -25.94 0.92
CA GLY A 37 35.32 -25.33 0.35
C GLY A 37 34.88 -24.02 1.01
N ALA A 38 33.97 -23.31 0.33
CA ALA A 38 33.51 -21.98 0.73
C ALA A 38 32.77 -21.98 2.08
N ASP A 39 31.95 -22.99 2.37
CA ASP A 39 31.18 -23.06 3.62
C ASP A 39 32.09 -23.10 4.86
N ARG A 40 33.19 -23.86 4.79
CA ARG A 40 34.16 -23.94 5.88
C ARG A 40 34.94 -22.64 6.03
N ALA A 41 35.34 -22.02 4.92
CA ALA A 41 36.02 -20.73 4.93
C ALA A 41 35.13 -19.64 5.54
N GLY A 42 33.84 -19.60 5.17
CA GLY A 42 32.84 -18.71 5.77
C GLY A 42 32.72 -18.90 7.28
N TYR A 43 32.56 -20.14 7.76
CA TYR A 43 32.51 -20.44 9.19
C TYR A 43 33.75 -19.91 9.94
N VAL A 44 34.96 -20.11 9.40
CA VAL A 44 36.20 -19.64 10.04
C VAL A 44 36.25 -18.11 10.06
N LEU A 45 35.86 -17.46 8.97
CA LEU A 45 35.80 -15.99 8.89
C LEU A 45 34.81 -15.41 9.91
N ASP A 46 33.63 -16.00 10.08
CA ASP A 46 32.64 -15.59 11.09
C ASP A 46 33.20 -15.72 12.51
N ASN A 47 33.94 -16.79 12.79
CA ASN A 47 34.61 -16.97 14.08
C ASN A 47 35.71 -15.93 14.31
N LEU A 48 36.49 -15.59 13.27
CA LEU A 48 37.52 -14.54 13.35
C LEU A 48 36.90 -13.16 13.56
N LEU A 49 35.81 -12.84 12.87
CA LEU A 49 35.06 -11.59 13.05
C LEU A 49 34.43 -11.51 14.45
N GLY A 50 33.85 -12.60 14.94
CA GLY A 50 33.33 -12.69 16.31
C GLY A 50 34.42 -12.50 17.36
N HIS A 51 35.60 -13.09 17.15
CA HIS A 51 36.75 -12.87 18.01
C HIS A 51 37.27 -11.42 17.93
N ALA A 52 37.37 -10.84 16.73
CA ALA A 52 37.76 -9.44 16.54
C ALA A 52 36.80 -8.49 17.27
N ALA A 53 35.49 -8.74 17.20
CA ALA A 53 34.48 -7.98 17.94
C ALA A 53 34.68 -8.09 19.47
N SER A 54 35.04 -9.27 19.99
CA SER A 54 35.37 -9.46 21.42
C SER A 54 36.60 -8.66 21.86
N LEU A 55 37.51 -8.35 20.92
CA LEU A 55 38.69 -7.49 21.14
C LEU A 55 38.37 -6.00 20.95
N GLY A 56 37.10 -5.62 20.71
CA GLY A 56 36.69 -4.24 20.45
C GLY A 56 37.03 -3.75 19.03
N LEU A 57 37.53 -4.61 18.15
CA LEU A 57 37.77 -4.29 16.75
C LEU A 57 36.43 -4.29 16.02
N ARG A 58 36.08 -3.15 15.43
CA ARG A 58 34.97 -3.08 14.48
C ARG A 58 35.55 -3.27 13.09
N ALA A 59 35.32 -4.44 12.49
CA ALA A 59 35.52 -4.57 11.06
C ALA A 59 34.66 -3.50 10.37
N ASN A 60 35.24 -2.73 9.44
CA ASN A 60 34.42 -2.00 8.47
C ASN A 60 33.69 -3.06 7.68
N SER A 61 32.46 -3.39 8.06
CA SER A 61 31.69 -4.46 7.42
C SER A 61 31.59 -4.14 5.94
N GLN A 62 32.36 -4.83 5.10
CA GLN A 62 32.12 -4.85 3.67
C GLN A 62 30.86 -5.69 3.46
N THR A 63 29.71 -5.09 3.72
CA THR A 63 28.39 -5.66 3.39
C THR A 63 28.13 -5.67 1.88
N ARG A 64 29.13 -5.26 1.08
CA ARG A 64 29.07 -5.15 -0.37
C ARG A 64 30.03 -6.13 -0.99
N THR A 65 29.51 -7.03 -1.81
CA THR A 65 30.33 -7.93 -2.62
C THR A 65 30.87 -7.19 -3.85
N ALA A 66 31.80 -7.80 -4.59
CA ALA A 66 32.29 -7.24 -5.85
C ALA A 66 31.13 -6.87 -6.79
N TYR A 67 31.30 -5.85 -7.64
CA TYR A 67 30.27 -5.41 -8.61
C TYR A 67 30.17 -6.38 -9.81
N LEU A 68 29.86 -7.63 -9.49
CA LEU A 68 29.74 -8.79 -10.36
C LEU A 68 28.43 -9.52 -10.05
N ASN A 69 28.09 -10.51 -10.87
CA ASN A 69 26.95 -11.38 -10.62
C ASN A 69 27.16 -12.20 -9.34
N THR A 70 26.13 -12.32 -8.52
CA THR A 70 26.16 -13.21 -7.33
C THR A 70 26.27 -14.68 -7.72
N ILE A 71 25.68 -15.06 -8.87
CA ILE A 71 25.76 -16.42 -9.41
C ILE A 71 26.81 -16.40 -10.53
N PRO A 72 27.95 -17.09 -10.37
CA PRO A 72 28.95 -17.20 -11.43
C PRO A 72 28.50 -18.18 -12.52
N ALA A 73 29.06 -18.02 -13.73
CA ALA A 73 28.65 -18.74 -14.92
C ALA A 73 28.72 -20.28 -14.82
N ASP A 74 29.64 -20.81 -14.02
CA ASP A 74 29.81 -22.24 -13.77
C ASP A 74 28.76 -22.82 -12.79
N GLN A 75 28.02 -21.97 -12.10
CA GLN A 75 26.92 -22.35 -11.19
C GLN A 75 25.53 -22.05 -11.77
N GLU A 76 25.46 -21.56 -13.01
CA GLU A 76 24.18 -21.26 -13.67
C GLU A 76 23.47 -22.55 -14.10
N PRO A 77 22.17 -22.70 -13.77
CA PRO A 77 21.40 -23.83 -14.29
C PRO A 77 21.21 -23.68 -15.82
N PRO A 78 21.11 -24.78 -16.57
CA PRO A 78 20.73 -24.74 -17.97
C PRO A 78 19.39 -24.00 -18.15
N PHE A 79 19.32 -23.13 -19.16
CA PHE A 79 18.07 -22.43 -19.48
C PHE A 79 17.01 -23.43 -19.96
N PRO A 80 15.82 -23.51 -19.34
CA PRO A 80 14.85 -24.56 -19.61
C PRO A 80 13.97 -24.30 -20.84
N GLY A 81 13.99 -23.08 -21.37
CA GLY A 81 13.15 -22.64 -22.49
C GLY A 81 13.84 -22.68 -23.85
N ASN A 82 13.13 -22.22 -24.88
CA ASN A 82 13.72 -21.93 -26.18
C ASN A 82 14.10 -20.46 -26.24
N LEU A 83 15.36 -20.16 -25.93
CA LEU A 83 15.86 -18.79 -25.82
C LEU A 83 15.54 -17.95 -27.07
N ALA A 84 15.78 -18.49 -28.27
CA ALA A 84 15.54 -17.76 -29.52
C ALA A 84 14.06 -17.43 -29.75
N VAL A 85 13.14 -18.29 -29.32
CA VAL A 85 11.69 -18.03 -29.41
C VAL A 85 11.26 -17.01 -28.35
N GLU A 86 11.73 -17.15 -27.12
CA GLU A 86 11.38 -16.25 -26.02
C GLU A 86 11.90 -14.83 -26.25
N GLU A 87 13.11 -14.68 -26.80
CA GLU A 87 13.62 -13.38 -27.24
C GLU A 87 12.72 -12.76 -28.33
N ARG A 88 12.20 -13.54 -29.28
CA ARG A 88 11.28 -13.00 -30.30
C ARG A 88 9.96 -12.55 -29.68
N ILE A 89 9.41 -13.29 -28.73
CA ILE A 89 8.21 -12.87 -27.99
C ILE A 89 8.47 -11.54 -27.27
N ALA A 90 9.60 -11.43 -26.56
CA ALA A 90 9.98 -10.22 -25.85
C ALA A 90 10.13 -9.00 -26.78
N ARG A 91 10.66 -9.19 -27.99
CA ARG A 91 10.77 -8.16 -29.03
C ARG A 91 9.40 -7.70 -29.52
N ILE A 92 8.47 -8.64 -29.73
CA ILE A 92 7.09 -8.32 -30.13
C ILE A 92 6.37 -7.53 -29.05
N ASN A 93 6.48 -7.95 -27.77
CA ASN A 93 5.86 -7.23 -26.67
C ASN A 93 6.41 -5.80 -26.53
N ARG A 94 7.73 -5.61 -26.72
CA ARG A 94 8.35 -4.28 -26.76
C ARG A 94 7.76 -3.39 -27.86
N TRP A 95 7.59 -3.93 -29.08
CA TRP A 95 6.96 -3.20 -30.17
C TRP A 95 5.52 -2.81 -29.86
N ASN A 96 4.69 -3.77 -29.44
CA ASN A 96 3.28 -3.51 -29.16
C ASN A 96 3.10 -2.49 -28.03
N ALA A 97 3.94 -2.55 -26.99
CA ALA A 97 3.95 -1.56 -25.92
C ALA A 97 4.34 -0.16 -26.44
N LEU A 98 5.38 -0.07 -27.28
CA LEU A 98 5.81 1.18 -27.90
C LEU A 98 4.72 1.76 -28.81
N ALA A 99 4.21 0.96 -29.74
CA ALA A 99 3.18 1.36 -30.69
C ALA A 99 1.92 1.86 -29.97
N MET A 100 1.53 1.21 -28.87
CA MET A 100 0.39 1.60 -28.04
C MET A 100 0.54 3.02 -27.49
N VAL A 101 1.69 3.33 -26.90
CA VAL A 101 1.95 4.65 -26.30
C VAL A 101 2.11 5.71 -27.39
N VAL A 102 2.87 5.44 -28.45
CA VAL A 102 3.08 6.42 -29.52
C VAL A 102 1.76 6.73 -30.22
N ARG A 103 0.94 5.72 -30.54
CA ARG A 103 -0.37 5.90 -31.18
C ARG A 103 -1.31 6.71 -30.31
N ALA A 104 -1.36 6.45 -29.00
CA ALA A 104 -2.15 7.25 -28.06
C ALA A 104 -1.73 8.73 -28.07
N ASN A 105 -0.42 9.02 -28.05
CA ASN A 105 0.10 10.40 -28.02
C ASN A 105 0.08 11.10 -29.38
N GLN A 106 -0.01 10.36 -30.50
CA GLN A 106 -0.29 10.93 -31.83
C GLN A 106 -1.75 11.38 -31.94
N ALA A 107 -2.69 10.58 -31.41
CA ALA A 107 -4.10 10.93 -31.39
C ALA A 107 -4.41 12.04 -30.38
N HIS A 108 -3.85 11.94 -29.17
CA HIS A 108 -4.13 12.80 -28.02
C HIS A 108 -2.85 12.98 -27.18
N GLY A 109 -2.13 14.08 -27.37
CA GLY A 109 -0.81 14.29 -26.78
C GLY A 109 -0.79 14.40 -25.24
N GLU A 110 -1.94 14.63 -24.63
CA GLU A 110 -2.15 14.75 -23.19
C GLU A 110 -2.28 13.41 -22.45
N LEU A 111 -2.56 12.31 -23.16
CA LEU A 111 -2.77 11.00 -22.53
C LEU A 111 -1.51 10.48 -21.83
N GLY A 112 -0.33 10.79 -22.35
CA GLY A 112 0.94 10.32 -21.82
C GLY A 112 1.13 8.80 -21.98
N GLY A 113 1.85 8.19 -21.04
CA GLY A 113 2.29 6.80 -21.13
C GLY A 113 3.82 6.70 -21.15
N HIS A 114 4.33 5.48 -20.94
CA HIS A 114 5.75 5.22 -20.70
C HIS A 114 6.25 4.10 -21.60
N ILE A 115 7.24 4.40 -22.45
CA ILE A 115 7.88 3.40 -23.33
C ILE A 115 9.12 2.82 -22.64
N ALA A 116 9.95 3.70 -22.10
CA ALA A 116 11.29 3.36 -21.65
C ALA A 116 11.36 2.46 -20.42
N SER A 117 10.36 2.53 -19.53
CA SER A 117 10.31 1.71 -18.31
C SER A 117 10.13 0.23 -18.67
N TYR A 118 9.09 -0.09 -19.46
CA TYR A 118 8.87 -1.46 -19.90
C TYR A 118 10.01 -1.95 -20.79
N ALA A 119 10.54 -1.11 -21.69
CA ALA A 119 11.66 -1.49 -22.53
C ALA A 119 12.88 -1.98 -21.71
N SER A 120 13.12 -1.41 -20.54
CA SER A 120 14.21 -1.84 -19.64
C SER A 120 13.90 -3.12 -18.86
N ALA A 121 12.63 -3.39 -18.58
CA ALA A 121 12.19 -4.51 -17.72
C ALA A 121 11.60 -5.69 -18.50
N ALA A 122 11.45 -5.59 -19.83
CA ALA A 122 10.74 -6.58 -20.62
C ALA A 122 11.28 -8.00 -20.42
N ASP A 123 12.61 -8.21 -20.42
CA ASP A 123 13.15 -9.56 -20.23
C ASP A 123 12.93 -10.10 -18.81
N LEU A 124 12.91 -9.23 -17.78
CA LEU A 124 12.56 -9.59 -16.41
C LEU A 124 11.12 -10.14 -16.32
N PHE A 125 10.18 -9.43 -16.95
CA PHE A 125 8.80 -9.89 -17.05
C PHE A 125 8.67 -11.17 -17.87
N GLU A 126 9.31 -11.24 -19.03
CA GLU A 126 9.19 -12.38 -19.95
C GLU A 126 9.69 -13.69 -19.35
N VAL A 127 10.86 -13.67 -18.68
CA VAL A 127 11.35 -14.83 -17.94
C VAL A 127 10.39 -15.22 -16.83
N GLY A 128 9.88 -14.23 -16.08
CA GLY A 128 8.87 -14.45 -15.04
C GLY A 128 7.61 -15.14 -15.58
N PHE A 129 7.02 -14.61 -16.66
CA PHE A 129 5.84 -15.19 -17.27
C PHE A 129 6.08 -16.55 -17.94
N ASN A 130 7.26 -16.79 -18.50
CA ASN A 130 7.54 -18.08 -19.13
C ASN A 130 7.84 -19.15 -18.09
N HIS A 131 8.52 -18.84 -16.99
CA HIS A 131 9.10 -19.87 -16.11
C HIS A 131 8.67 -19.87 -14.65
N PHE A 132 8.15 -18.77 -14.11
CA PHE A 132 7.97 -18.63 -12.67
C PHE A 132 6.56 -18.27 -12.22
N PHE A 133 5.92 -17.29 -12.84
CA PHE A 133 4.68 -16.75 -12.29
C PHE A 133 3.50 -17.70 -12.55
N ARG A 134 3.06 -18.42 -11.52
CA ARG A 134 1.94 -19.36 -11.62
C ARG A 134 0.61 -18.65 -11.54
N ALA A 135 -0.33 -19.01 -12.42
CA ALA A 135 -1.72 -18.56 -12.33
C ALA A 135 -2.49 -19.39 -11.31
N SER A 136 -3.61 -18.86 -10.83
CA SER A 136 -4.56 -19.63 -10.02
C SER A 136 -5.25 -20.69 -10.87
N THR A 137 -5.43 -21.88 -10.29
CA THR A 137 -6.08 -23.04 -10.90
C THR A 137 -7.26 -23.49 -10.03
N PRO A 138 -8.14 -24.38 -10.52
CA PRO A 138 -9.16 -25.00 -9.68
C PRO A 138 -8.59 -25.74 -8.45
N ASP A 139 -7.35 -26.25 -8.55
CA ASP A 139 -6.69 -27.02 -7.49
C ASP A 139 -6.01 -26.14 -6.43
N GLY A 140 -5.86 -24.83 -6.68
CA GLY A 140 -5.27 -23.92 -5.71
C GLY A 140 -4.81 -22.56 -6.28
N PRO A 141 -4.52 -21.60 -5.39
CA PRO A 141 -4.13 -20.24 -5.78
C PRO A 141 -2.69 -20.18 -6.34
N GLY A 142 -2.49 -19.34 -7.36
CA GLY A 142 -1.19 -19.11 -8.00
C GLY A 142 -0.40 -17.96 -7.38
N ASP A 143 0.81 -17.70 -7.86
CA ASP A 143 1.67 -16.65 -7.34
C ASP A 143 1.05 -15.25 -7.47
N LEU A 144 1.48 -14.33 -6.62
CA LEU A 144 1.02 -12.94 -6.61
C LEU A 144 2.10 -12.06 -7.18
N VAL A 145 1.77 -11.20 -8.14
CA VAL A 145 2.76 -10.33 -8.81
C VAL A 145 2.36 -8.86 -8.70
N TYR A 146 3.11 -8.11 -7.90
CA TYR A 146 3.05 -6.65 -7.82
C TYR A 146 3.85 -6.08 -8.98
N MET A 147 3.14 -5.73 -10.05
CA MET A 147 3.76 -5.29 -11.31
C MET A 147 4.10 -3.81 -11.24
N GLN A 148 5.30 -3.44 -11.69
CA GLN A 148 5.71 -2.04 -11.81
C GLN A 148 4.67 -1.26 -12.66
N PRO A 149 4.10 -0.15 -12.15
CA PRO A 149 2.93 0.48 -12.77
C PRO A 149 3.23 1.00 -14.17
N HIS A 150 4.40 1.61 -14.36
CA HIS A 150 4.85 2.19 -15.63
C HIS A 150 5.21 1.13 -16.69
N SER A 151 5.15 -0.16 -16.34
CA SER A 151 5.33 -1.29 -17.26
C SER A 151 4.01 -1.87 -17.76
N ALA A 152 2.85 -1.29 -17.37
CA ALA A 152 1.52 -1.72 -17.80
C ALA A 152 1.35 -1.90 -19.33
N PRO A 153 1.86 -1.01 -20.22
CA PRO A 153 1.75 -1.22 -21.66
C PRO A 153 2.34 -2.55 -22.14
N GLY A 154 3.40 -3.02 -21.50
CA GLY A 154 4.01 -4.32 -21.80
C GLY A 154 3.19 -5.51 -21.34
N VAL A 155 2.56 -5.40 -20.17
CA VAL A 155 1.64 -6.42 -19.67
C VAL A 155 0.40 -6.52 -20.57
N TYR A 156 -0.12 -5.38 -21.04
CA TYR A 156 -1.20 -5.35 -22.04
C TYR A 156 -0.77 -5.93 -23.39
N ALA A 157 0.43 -5.59 -23.87
CA ALA A 157 0.98 -6.18 -25.10
C ALA A 157 1.07 -7.70 -25.00
N ARG A 158 1.52 -8.24 -23.86
CA ARG A 158 1.54 -9.69 -23.63
C ARG A 158 0.13 -10.28 -23.59
N ALA A 159 -0.80 -9.65 -22.88
CA ALA A 159 -2.19 -10.12 -22.80
C ALA A 159 -2.92 -10.08 -24.16
N TYR A 160 -2.50 -9.21 -25.09
CA TYR A 160 -2.94 -9.22 -26.48
C TYR A 160 -2.40 -10.44 -27.26
N LEU A 161 -1.12 -10.78 -27.08
CA LEU A 161 -0.57 -12.01 -27.68
C LEU A 161 -1.23 -13.27 -27.11
N GLU A 162 -1.56 -13.26 -25.82
CA GLU A 162 -2.33 -14.32 -25.14
C GLU A 162 -3.76 -14.47 -25.68
N GLY A 163 -4.29 -13.45 -26.36
CA GLY A 163 -5.65 -13.40 -26.90
C GLY A 163 -6.71 -12.95 -25.89
N PHE A 164 -6.30 -12.46 -24.70
CA PHE A 164 -7.23 -11.92 -23.71
C PHE A 164 -7.67 -10.50 -24.04
N LEU A 165 -6.73 -9.65 -24.46
CA LEU A 165 -7.01 -8.31 -24.98
C LEU A 165 -7.09 -8.35 -26.50
N LYS A 166 -7.89 -7.46 -27.08
CA LYS A 166 -8.02 -7.26 -28.52
C LYS A 166 -7.26 -6.02 -28.97
N GLU A 167 -7.00 -5.92 -30.26
CA GLU A 167 -6.37 -4.73 -30.85
C GLU A 167 -7.14 -3.43 -30.52
N ASP A 168 -8.47 -3.48 -30.51
CA ASP A 168 -9.31 -2.34 -30.15
C ASP A 168 -9.12 -1.89 -28.70
N ASP A 169 -8.82 -2.81 -27.77
CA ASP A 169 -8.52 -2.46 -26.38
C ASP A 169 -7.22 -1.65 -26.30
N LEU A 170 -6.18 -2.13 -26.99
CA LEU A 170 -4.87 -1.47 -27.07
C LEU A 170 -4.98 -0.09 -27.74
N ALA A 171 -5.82 0.03 -28.77
CA ALA A 171 -6.07 1.30 -29.45
C ALA A 171 -6.72 2.37 -28.54
N HIS A 172 -7.34 1.96 -27.42
CA HIS A 172 -7.95 2.84 -26.42
C HIS A 172 -7.22 2.83 -25.08
N PHE A 173 -5.90 2.61 -25.09
CA PHE A 173 -5.06 2.81 -23.92
C PHE A 173 -5.25 4.23 -23.34
N ARG A 174 -5.52 4.31 -22.02
CA ARG A 174 -5.88 5.52 -21.26
C ARG A 174 -7.16 6.23 -21.70
N GLN A 175 -8.03 5.55 -22.44
CA GLN A 175 -9.29 6.11 -22.94
C GLN A 175 -10.48 5.22 -22.56
N GLU A 176 -10.66 5.00 -21.26
CA GLU A 176 -11.65 4.06 -20.71
C GLU A 176 -13.10 4.55 -20.93
N ILE A 177 -13.35 5.85 -20.79
CA ILE A 177 -14.68 6.45 -21.01
C ILE A 177 -15.07 6.34 -22.48
N THR A 178 -14.19 6.80 -23.38
CA THR A 178 -14.43 6.74 -24.83
C THR A 178 -14.62 5.30 -25.31
N ALA A 179 -13.80 4.37 -24.84
CA ALA A 179 -13.95 2.96 -25.17
C ALA A 179 -15.30 2.41 -24.71
N THR A 180 -15.66 2.65 -23.44
CA THR A 180 -16.94 2.19 -22.86
C THR A 180 -18.13 2.72 -23.65
N SER A 181 -18.09 4.00 -24.07
CA SER A 181 -19.16 4.60 -24.89
C SER A 181 -19.35 3.93 -26.27
N ARG A 182 -18.35 3.18 -26.74
CA ARG A 182 -18.34 2.45 -28.00
C ARG A 182 -18.55 0.94 -27.84
N GLY A 183 -18.87 0.47 -26.63
CA GLY A 183 -18.98 -0.96 -26.32
C GLY A 183 -17.64 -1.69 -26.28
N LEU A 184 -16.54 -0.96 -26.10
CA LEU A 184 -15.17 -1.47 -25.93
C LEU A 184 -14.73 -1.34 -24.47
N ARG A 185 -13.69 -2.08 -24.07
CA ARG A 185 -13.19 -2.06 -22.69
C ARG A 185 -12.37 -0.79 -22.39
N GLY A 186 -11.40 -0.48 -23.27
CA GLY A 186 -10.34 0.47 -22.96
C GLY A 186 -9.36 -0.10 -21.91
N LEU A 187 -8.24 0.58 -21.69
CA LEU A 187 -7.22 0.12 -20.74
C LEU A 187 -6.82 1.24 -19.79
N SER A 188 -6.80 0.95 -18.49
CA SER A 188 -6.34 1.88 -17.47
C SER A 188 -4.86 2.19 -17.64
N SER A 189 -4.43 3.35 -17.14
CA SER A 189 -3.03 3.78 -17.21
C SER A 189 -2.08 2.84 -16.46
N TYR A 190 -2.51 2.33 -15.31
CA TYR A 190 -1.73 1.56 -14.33
C TYR A 190 -2.59 0.43 -13.74
N PRO A 191 -2.03 -0.42 -12.86
CA PRO A 191 -2.78 -1.47 -12.18
C PRO A 191 -3.88 -0.94 -11.25
N HIS A 192 -5.11 -0.83 -11.77
CA HIS A 192 -6.28 -0.35 -11.02
C HIS A 192 -7.38 -1.44 -10.99
N PRO A 193 -7.46 -2.28 -9.95
CA PRO A 193 -8.50 -3.30 -9.81
C PRO A 193 -9.91 -2.71 -9.75
N TRP A 194 -10.09 -1.45 -9.34
CA TRP A 194 -11.38 -0.78 -9.41
C TRP A 194 -11.85 -0.63 -10.87
N LEU A 195 -10.95 -0.23 -11.76
CA LEU A 195 -11.26 0.07 -13.16
C LEU A 195 -11.25 -1.18 -14.05
N MET A 196 -10.37 -2.14 -13.78
CA MET A 196 -10.28 -3.41 -14.52
C MET A 196 -10.39 -4.62 -13.57
N PRO A 197 -11.60 -4.93 -13.07
CA PRO A 197 -11.81 -5.87 -11.95
C PRO A 197 -11.56 -7.34 -12.26
N ASP A 198 -11.38 -7.70 -13.53
CA ASP A 198 -11.07 -9.05 -14.03
C ASP A 198 -9.58 -9.20 -14.44
N PHE A 199 -8.80 -8.13 -14.39
CA PHE A 199 -7.41 -8.10 -14.87
C PHE A 199 -6.42 -7.76 -13.76
N TRP A 200 -6.45 -6.53 -13.23
CA TRP A 200 -5.48 -6.07 -12.25
C TRP A 200 -5.81 -6.55 -10.84
N GLN A 201 -4.78 -6.90 -10.06
CA GLN A 201 -4.94 -7.41 -8.68
C GLN A 201 -4.43 -6.45 -7.61
N PHE A 202 -3.32 -5.76 -7.85
CA PHE A 202 -2.62 -4.96 -6.83
C PHE A 202 -2.29 -3.56 -7.35
N PRO A 203 -2.77 -2.48 -6.70
CA PRO A 203 -2.39 -1.11 -7.03
C PRO A 203 -0.93 -0.84 -6.67
N THR A 204 -0.17 -0.40 -7.66
CA THR A 204 1.26 -0.04 -7.53
C THR A 204 1.57 1.33 -8.13
N GLY A 205 0.55 2.08 -8.56
CA GLY A 205 0.70 3.37 -9.24
C GLY A 205 1.35 4.46 -8.38
N SER A 206 1.00 4.49 -7.09
CA SER A 206 1.71 5.30 -6.10
C SER A 206 2.94 4.52 -5.62
N MET A 207 4.13 5.06 -5.89
CA MET A 207 5.40 4.41 -5.57
C MET A 207 5.55 4.24 -4.04
N GLY A 208 6.24 3.19 -3.62
CA GLY A 208 6.42 2.88 -2.18
C GLY A 208 5.31 2.05 -1.56
N ILE A 209 4.06 2.19 -2.03
CA ILE A 209 2.93 1.37 -1.57
C ILE A 209 3.08 -0.10 -1.98
N GLY A 210 3.56 -0.34 -3.22
CA GLY A 210 3.73 -1.70 -3.76
C GLY A 210 4.63 -2.58 -2.87
N PRO A 211 5.87 -2.16 -2.54
CA PRO A 211 6.78 -2.94 -1.71
C PRO A 211 6.23 -3.25 -0.31
N ILE A 212 5.74 -2.26 0.43
CA ILE A 212 5.21 -2.51 1.78
C ILE A 212 4.01 -3.47 1.74
N ASN A 213 3.06 -3.27 0.83
CA ASN A 213 1.92 -4.16 0.68
C ASN A 213 2.34 -5.59 0.30
N ALA A 214 3.36 -5.75 -0.56
CA ALA A 214 3.86 -7.08 -0.93
C ALA A 214 4.48 -7.83 0.26
N ILE A 215 5.20 -7.14 1.15
CA ILE A 215 5.74 -7.73 2.39
C ILE A 215 4.60 -8.21 3.30
N TYR A 216 3.62 -7.36 3.57
CA TYR A 216 2.50 -7.72 4.45
C TYR A 216 1.57 -8.75 3.79
N GLN A 217 1.45 -8.78 2.47
CA GLN A 217 0.74 -9.84 1.74
C GLN A 217 1.44 -11.20 1.89
N ALA A 218 2.78 -11.26 1.80
CA ALA A 218 3.54 -12.48 2.03
C ALA A 218 3.42 -12.96 3.49
N ARG A 219 3.47 -12.03 4.45
CA ARG A 219 3.21 -12.31 5.87
C ARG A 219 1.78 -12.80 6.11
N PHE A 220 0.80 -12.23 5.43
CA PHE A 220 -0.61 -12.66 5.57
C PHE A 220 -0.84 -14.06 4.99
N MET A 221 -0.15 -14.44 3.91
CA MET A 221 -0.19 -15.82 3.42
C MET A 221 0.33 -16.80 4.48
N ARG A 222 1.45 -16.49 5.15
CA ARG A 222 1.97 -17.30 6.27
C ARG A 222 0.99 -17.34 7.45
N TYR A 223 0.32 -16.24 7.75
CA TYR A 223 -0.73 -16.19 8.76
C TYR A 223 -1.87 -17.16 8.45
N LEU A 224 -2.37 -17.19 7.21
CA LEU A 224 -3.43 -18.13 6.82
C LEU A 224 -2.98 -19.60 6.94
N GLU A 225 -1.73 -19.89 6.56
CA GLU A 225 -1.14 -21.23 6.68
C GLU A 225 -0.98 -21.67 8.14
N HIS A 226 -0.38 -20.84 8.98
CA HIS A 226 -0.15 -21.16 10.39
C HIS A 226 -1.45 -21.26 11.19
N ARG A 227 -2.49 -20.50 10.78
CA ARG A 227 -3.86 -20.62 11.31
C ARG A 227 -4.63 -21.82 10.75
N SER A 228 -4.01 -22.62 9.87
CA SER A 228 -4.64 -23.78 9.20
C SER A 228 -5.91 -23.42 8.41
N LEU A 229 -5.99 -22.18 7.91
CA LEU A 229 -7.12 -21.71 7.09
C LEU A 229 -6.94 -22.04 5.61
N VAL A 230 -5.69 -22.16 5.18
CA VAL A 230 -5.28 -22.64 3.86
C VAL A 230 -4.14 -23.63 4.05
N PRO A 231 -3.97 -24.62 3.15
CA PRO A 231 -2.81 -25.50 3.20
C PRO A 231 -1.52 -24.71 2.96
N GLY A 232 -0.43 -25.13 3.62
CA GLY A 232 0.91 -24.61 3.33
C GLY A 232 1.35 -24.94 1.92
N GLY A 233 2.15 -24.05 1.31
CA GLY A 233 2.64 -24.26 -0.04
C GLY A 233 3.96 -23.54 -0.35
N ASP A 234 4.34 -23.61 -1.62
CA ASP A 234 5.50 -22.92 -2.19
C ASP A 234 5.11 -21.66 -2.98
N ARG A 235 3.86 -21.20 -2.84
CA ARG A 235 3.32 -19.99 -3.46
C ARG A 235 4.14 -18.76 -3.09
N LYS A 236 4.43 -17.90 -4.07
CA LYS A 236 5.29 -16.73 -3.91
C LYS A 236 4.52 -15.42 -4.11
N VAL A 237 5.01 -14.39 -3.45
CA VAL A 237 4.74 -12.97 -3.75
C VAL A 237 5.97 -12.40 -4.46
N TRP A 238 5.77 -11.94 -5.68
CA TRP A 238 6.78 -11.30 -6.51
C TRP A 238 6.51 -9.80 -6.58
N GLY A 239 7.50 -8.98 -6.25
CA GLY A 239 7.44 -7.53 -6.43
C GLY A 239 8.43 -7.07 -7.49
N ILE A 240 7.96 -6.38 -8.52
CA ILE A 240 8.82 -5.81 -9.57
C ILE A 240 8.78 -4.29 -9.44
N PHE A 241 9.89 -3.70 -9.01
CA PHE A 241 9.95 -2.29 -8.60
C PHE A 241 11.10 -1.54 -9.28
N GLY A 242 11.05 -0.20 -9.24
CA GLY A 242 12.17 0.64 -9.69
C GLY A 242 13.23 0.83 -8.61
N ASP A 243 14.47 1.07 -9.01
CA ASP A 243 15.52 1.54 -8.09
C ASP A 243 15.22 2.95 -7.54
N GLY A 244 14.72 3.86 -8.37
CA GLY A 244 14.28 5.19 -7.91
C GLY A 244 13.08 5.15 -6.95
N GLU A 245 12.24 4.12 -7.01
CA GLU A 245 11.11 3.91 -6.08
C GLU A 245 11.61 3.55 -4.67
N MET A 246 12.82 3.01 -4.53
CA MET A 246 13.41 2.69 -3.23
C MET A 246 13.80 3.93 -2.40
N ASP A 247 13.72 5.15 -2.97
CA ASP A 247 13.86 6.40 -2.23
C ASP A 247 12.61 6.71 -1.37
N GLU A 248 11.44 6.13 -1.70
CA GLU A 248 10.23 6.29 -0.88
C GLU A 248 10.40 5.57 0.47
N PRO A 249 10.11 6.22 1.62
CA PRO A 249 10.26 5.61 2.94
C PRO A 249 9.53 4.26 3.07
N GLU A 250 8.33 4.16 2.51
CA GLU A 250 7.48 2.97 2.54
C GLU A 250 8.14 1.78 1.81
N SER A 251 8.95 2.03 0.77
CA SER A 251 9.66 0.98 0.03
C SER A 251 10.59 0.15 0.90
N ILE A 252 11.16 0.78 1.94
CA ILE A 252 12.19 0.17 2.79
C ILE A 252 11.75 0.00 4.25
N ALA A 253 10.61 0.57 4.65
CA ALA A 253 10.14 0.59 6.04
C ALA A 253 9.92 -0.80 6.66
N ALA A 254 9.55 -1.80 5.85
CA ALA A 254 9.19 -3.14 6.33
C ALA A 254 10.21 -4.24 6.00
N LEU A 255 11.42 -3.89 5.54
CA LEU A 255 12.44 -4.90 5.20
C LEU A 255 12.81 -5.78 6.40
N THR A 256 12.98 -5.18 7.58
CA THR A 256 13.33 -5.91 8.81
C THR A 256 12.20 -6.83 9.29
N LEU A 257 10.93 -6.44 9.08
CA LEU A 257 9.78 -7.31 9.33
C LEU A 257 9.87 -8.57 8.47
N ALA A 258 10.12 -8.43 7.17
CA ALA A 258 10.18 -9.56 6.26
C ALA A 258 11.26 -10.59 6.67
N ALA A 259 12.40 -10.11 7.16
CA ALA A 259 13.45 -10.96 7.70
C ALA A 259 13.07 -11.60 9.05
N ARG A 260 12.50 -10.83 9.98
CA ARG A 260 12.03 -11.32 11.29
C ARG A 260 11.00 -12.44 11.16
N GLU A 261 10.07 -12.27 10.22
CA GLU A 261 9.01 -13.24 9.90
C GLU A 261 9.46 -14.36 8.96
N LYS A 262 10.74 -14.36 8.53
CA LYS A 262 11.35 -15.37 7.65
C LYS A 262 10.54 -15.58 6.35
N LEU A 263 10.15 -14.49 5.70
CA LEU A 263 9.28 -14.50 4.51
C LEU A 263 9.99 -15.00 3.25
N ASP A 264 10.40 -16.25 3.23
CA ASP A 264 10.98 -16.90 2.05
C ASP A 264 9.97 -17.13 0.91
N ASN A 265 8.70 -16.83 1.13
CA ASN A 265 7.68 -16.71 0.08
C ASN A 265 7.68 -15.34 -0.61
N LEU A 266 8.60 -14.43 -0.27
CA LEU A 266 8.72 -13.09 -0.87
C LEU A 266 9.97 -12.97 -1.75
N VAL A 267 9.78 -12.51 -2.98
CA VAL A 267 10.87 -12.19 -3.91
C VAL A 267 10.68 -10.79 -4.49
N PHE A 268 11.62 -9.90 -4.25
CA PHE A 268 11.69 -8.60 -4.91
C PHE A 268 12.64 -8.63 -6.10
N VAL A 269 12.27 -7.93 -7.16
CA VAL A 269 13.08 -7.70 -8.36
C VAL A 269 13.14 -6.19 -8.54
N VAL A 270 14.25 -5.59 -8.13
CA VAL A 270 14.49 -4.16 -8.30
C VAL A 270 15.18 -3.96 -9.64
N ASN A 271 14.49 -3.27 -10.55
CA ASN A 271 14.98 -2.88 -11.86
C ASN A 271 15.95 -1.70 -11.71
N CYS A 272 17.23 -2.00 -11.51
CA CYS A 272 18.33 -1.05 -11.36
C CYS A 272 18.80 -0.53 -12.71
N ASN A 273 17.97 0.30 -13.35
CA ASN A 273 18.34 0.99 -14.58
C ASN A 273 19.24 2.22 -14.33
N LEU A 274 19.51 2.52 -13.05
CA LEU A 274 20.33 3.59 -12.48
C LEU A 274 19.76 5.00 -12.73
N GLN A 275 18.47 5.10 -13.03
CA GLN A 275 17.78 6.35 -13.38
C GLN A 275 16.40 6.45 -12.74
N ARG A 276 16.08 7.66 -12.27
CA ARG A 276 14.72 8.11 -12.00
C ARG A 276 14.18 8.94 -13.18
N LEU A 277 13.16 9.75 -12.93
CA LEU A 277 12.46 10.53 -13.95
C LEU A 277 13.39 11.54 -14.64
N ASP A 278 14.11 12.35 -13.85
CA ASP A 278 14.90 13.50 -14.33
C ASP A 278 16.42 13.31 -14.27
N GLY A 279 16.91 12.11 -13.98
CA GLY A 279 18.35 11.88 -13.81
C GLY A 279 18.71 10.54 -13.17
N PRO A 280 20.00 10.30 -12.89
CA PRO A 280 20.43 9.11 -12.16
C PRO A 280 19.92 9.12 -10.70
N VAL A 281 19.74 7.93 -10.12
CA VAL A 281 19.35 7.79 -8.69
C VAL A 281 20.51 8.21 -7.78
N ARG A 282 21.72 7.69 -8.04
CA ARG A 282 22.97 8.03 -7.33
C ARG A 282 24.10 8.31 -8.30
N GLY A 283 24.08 9.44 -9.01
CA GLY A 283 25.08 9.75 -10.05
C GLY A 283 26.56 9.65 -9.61
N ASN A 284 26.88 10.11 -8.41
CA ASN A 284 28.23 10.05 -7.81
C ASN A 284 28.47 8.77 -6.96
N GLY A 285 27.47 7.89 -6.89
CA GLY A 285 27.50 6.68 -6.08
C GLY A 285 27.20 5.44 -6.92
N ARG A 286 26.77 4.37 -6.24
CA ARG A 286 26.34 3.10 -6.86
C ARG A 286 25.09 2.60 -6.15
N ILE A 287 23.91 2.77 -6.76
CA ILE A 287 22.63 2.42 -6.13
C ILE A 287 22.52 0.93 -5.84
N ILE A 288 23.07 0.06 -6.70
CA ILE A 288 23.09 -1.40 -6.45
C ILE A 288 23.87 -1.74 -5.17
N ASP A 289 24.99 -1.06 -4.92
CA ASP A 289 25.78 -1.24 -3.71
C ASP A 289 25.04 -0.75 -2.45
N GLU A 290 24.38 0.40 -2.56
CA GLU A 290 23.55 0.96 -1.47
C GLU A 290 22.40 0.01 -1.11
N LEU A 291 21.69 -0.49 -2.12
CA LEU A 291 20.61 -1.45 -1.93
C LEU A 291 21.11 -2.80 -1.43
N GLU A 292 22.25 -3.31 -1.92
CA GLU A 292 22.86 -4.54 -1.38
C GLU A 292 23.14 -4.40 0.11
N THR A 293 23.79 -3.30 0.52
CA THR A 293 24.05 -3.03 1.94
C THR A 293 22.77 -2.95 2.76
N LEU A 294 21.75 -2.24 2.26
CA LEU A 294 20.49 -2.05 2.97
C LEU A 294 19.75 -3.37 3.17
N TYR A 295 19.54 -4.13 2.09
CA TYR A 295 18.81 -5.39 2.13
C TYR A 295 19.57 -6.47 2.90
N ALA A 296 20.88 -6.62 2.67
CA ALA A 296 21.70 -7.56 3.44
C ALA A 296 21.72 -7.18 4.93
N GLY A 297 21.85 -5.90 5.25
CA GLY A 297 21.78 -5.39 6.63
C GLY A 297 20.42 -5.63 7.30
N ALA A 298 19.34 -5.65 6.52
CA ALA A 298 18.00 -6.01 6.99
C ALA A 298 17.78 -7.53 7.13
N GLY A 299 18.72 -8.38 6.71
CA GLY A 299 18.63 -9.84 6.79
C GLY A 299 17.98 -10.53 5.58
N TRP A 300 18.08 -9.92 4.39
CA TRP A 300 17.60 -10.49 3.13
C TRP A 300 18.71 -11.24 2.39
N ASN A 301 18.32 -12.25 1.63
CA ASN A 301 19.16 -12.84 0.60
C ASN A 301 19.25 -11.89 -0.60
N VAL A 302 20.45 -11.41 -0.94
CA VAL A 302 20.66 -10.48 -2.05
C VAL A 302 21.31 -11.20 -3.23
N ILE A 303 20.67 -11.11 -4.40
CA ILE A 303 21.20 -11.62 -5.67
C ILE A 303 21.43 -10.43 -6.61
N LYS A 304 22.70 -10.12 -6.88
CA LYS A 304 23.09 -9.13 -7.89
C LYS A 304 23.12 -9.77 -9.27
N LEU A 305 22.42 -9.14 -10.20
CA LEU A 305 22.33 -9.51 -11.60
C LEU A 305 22.84 -8.32 -12.43
N VAL A 306 24.14 -8.28 -12.67
CA VAL A 306 24.87 -7.08 -13.14
C VAL A 306 25.30 -7.21 -14.60
N TRP A 307 25.89 -8.34 -15.00
CA TRP A 307 26.52 -8.53 -16.31
C TRP A 307 25.92 -9.71 -17.09
N GLY A 308 25.77 -9.56 -18.41
CA GLY A 308 25.27 -10.61 -19.30
C GLY A 308 26.30 -11.72 -19.56
N SER A 309 25.88 -12.79 -20.24
CA SER A 309 26.70 -13.95 -20.60
C SER A 309 27.85 -13.60 -21.54
N ASP A 310 27.72 -12.50 -22.27
CA ASP A 310 28.75 -11.92 -23.13
C ASP A 310 29.98 -11.41 -22.35
N TRP A 311 29.85 -11.14 -21.05
CA TRP A 311 30.99 -10.80 -20.18
C TRP A 311 31.74 -12.02 -19.64
N ASP A 312 31.15 -13.23 -19.65
CA ASP A 312 31.73 -14.40 -18.98
C ASP A 312 33.09 -14.83 -19.56
N ALA A 313 33.29 -14.63 -20.87
CA ALA A 313 34.57 -14.91 -21.51
C ALA A 313 35.67 -13.93 -21.02
N LEU A 314 35.33 -12.65 -20.86
CA LEU A 314 36.25 -11.62 -20.37
C LEU A 314 36.57 -11.84 -18.89
N LEU A 315 35.55 -12.13 -18.07
CA LEU A 315 35.73 -12.39 -16.64
C LEU A 315 36.58 -13.65 -16.39
N ARG A 316 36.44 -14.70 -17.20
CA ARG A 316 37.31 -15.89 -17.11
C ARG A 316 38.74 -15.63 -17.57
N ARG A 317 38.94 -14.72 -18.53
CA ARG A 317 40.27 -14.33 -19.02
C ARG A 317 41.00 -13.42 -18.03
N ASP A 318 40.27 -12.67 -17.21
CA ASP A 318 40.79 -11.73 -16.24
C ASP A 318 41.32 -12.43 -14.97
N THR A 319 42.51 -13.02 -15.06
CA THR A 319 43.16 -13.68 -13.91
C THR A 319 43.71 -12.69 -12.88
N THR A 320 43.80 -11.40 -13.20
CA THR A 320 44.31 -10.37 -12.27
C THR A 320 43.19 -9.66 -11.52
N GLY A 321 41.93 -9.83 -11.90
CA GLY A 321 40.76 -9.17 -11.31
C GLY A 321 40.65 -7.68 -11.69
N ALA A 322 41.22 -7.29 -12.83
CA ALA A 322 41.20 -5.92 -13.34
C ALA A 322 39.77 -5.39 -13.58
N LEU A 323 38.87 -6.22 -14.13
CA LEU A 323 37.47 -5.85 -14.39
C LEU A 323 36.73 -5.59 -13.07
N ALA A 324 36.90 -6.48 -12.09
CA ALA A 324 36.25 -6.33 -10.78
C ALA A 324 36.67 -5.01 -10.10
N ARG A 325 37.95 -4.64 -10.17
CA ARG A 325 38.46 -3.35 -9.68
C ARG A 325 37.90 -2.18 -10.46
N ALA A 326 37.86 -2.27 -11.80
CA ALA A 326 37.34 -1.21 -12.65
C ALA A 326 35.85 -0.93 -12.37
N PHE A 327 35.05 -1.98 -12.25
CA PHE A 327 33.63 -1.87 -11.91
C PHE A 327 33.42 -1.27 -10.52
N ALA A 328 34.21 -1.67 -9.52
CA ALA A 328 34.13 -1.12 -8.17
C ALA A 328 34.42 0.40 -8.13
N ASN A 329 35.24 0.90 -9.06
CA ASN A 329 35.62 2.31 -9.16
C ASN A 329 34.74 3.12 -10.13
N THR A 330 33.81 2.49 -10.86
CA THR A 330 32.95 3.18 -11.82
C THR A 330 31.61 3.52 -11.19
N VAL A 331 31.31 4.81 -11.02
CA VAL A 331 30.03 5.29 -10.46
C VAL A 331 28.88 5.19 -11.46
N ASP A 332 27.63 5.19 -10.98
CA ASP A 332 26.44 5.04 -11.82
C ASP A 332 26.36 6.10 -12.92
N GLY A 333 26.72 7.36 -12.63
CA GLY A 333 26.75 8.43 -13.62
C GLY A 333 27.66 8.10 -14.81
N GLN A 334 28.82 7.48 -14.54
CA GLN A 334 29.73 7.05 -15.58
C GLN A 334 29.18 5.85 -16.36
N PHE A 335 28.54 4.89 -15.69
CA PHE A 335 27.83 3.80 -16.37
C PHE A 335 26.68 4.27 -17.26
N GLN A 336 26.01 5.38 -16.90
CA GLN A 336 25.01 5.99 -17.79
C GLN A 336 25.65 6.66 -19.00
N THR A 337 26.79 7.33 -18.84
CA THR A 337 27.57 7.84 -19.98
C THR A 337 27.96 6.71 -20.93
N PHE A 338 28.46 5.58 -20.41
CA PHE A 338 28.78 4.41 -21.24
C PHE A 338 27.56 3.81 -21.95
N ALA A 339 26.38 3.84 -21.33
CA ALA A 339 25.16 3.32 -21.93
C ALA A 339 24.57 4.22 -23.03
N ALA A 340 24.94 5.51 -23.04
CA ALA A 340 24.48 6.50 -24.00
C ALA A 340 25.44 6.69 -25.20
N ASN A 341 26.61 6.05 -25.18
CA ASN A 341 27.64 6.11 -26.21
C ASN A 341 27.94 4.72 -26.79
N ASP A 342 28.81 4.66 -27.81
CA ASP A 342 29.13 3.45 -28.58
C ASP A 342 30.33 2.66 -28.03
N GLY A 343 30.65 1.55 -28.70
CA GLY A 343 31.77 0.69 -28.34
C GLY A 343 33.15 1.35 -28.44
N ALA A 344 33.33 2.30 -29.38
CA ALA A 344 34.59 3.02 -29.53
C ALA A 344 34.85 3.94 -28.32
N PHE A 345 33.82 4.66 -27.88
CA PHE A 345 33.86 5.44 -26.65
C PHE A 345 34.13 4.53 -25.43
N ASN A 346 33.43 3.40 -25.32
CA ASN A 346 33.59 2.48 -24.20
C ASN A 346 35.00 1.84 -24.17
N ARG A 347 35.60 1.52 -25.32
CA ARG A 347 37.01 1.10 -25.38
C ARG A 347 37.92 2.19 -24.82
N ALA A 348 37.77 3.42 -25.30
CA ALA A 348 38.66 4.53 -24.95
C ALA A 348 38.54 4.93 -23.47
N HIS A 349 37.34 4.88 -22.89
CA HIS A 349 37.06 5.44 -21.57
C HIS A 349 36.86 4.39 -20.45
N PHE A 350 36.60 3.12 -20.79
CA PHE A 350 36.52 2.02 -19.82
C PHE A 350 37.71 1.06 -19.94
N PHE A 351 37.89 0.42 -21.10
CA PHE A 351 38.92 -0.62 -21.23
C PHE A 351 40.35 -0.06 -21.30
N ASN A 352 40.56 1.13 -21.85
CA ASN A 352 41.88 1.75 -21.94
C ASN A 352 42.32 2.50 -20.66
N GLN A 353 41.60 2.32 -19.53
CA GLN A 353 41.99 2.91 -18.25
C GLN A 353 43.36 2.40 -17.75
N ASN A 354 43.74 1.17 -18.10
CA ASN A 354 45.06 0.59 -17.80
C ASN A 354 45.42 -0.55 -18.77
N PRO A 355 46.70 -1.00 -18.81
CA PRO A 355 47.14 -2.05 -19.73
C PRO A 355 46.47 -3.41 -19.54
N GLU A 356 46.10 -3.78 -18.31
CA GLU A 356 45.44 -5.06 -18.01
C GLU A 356 44.05 -5.12 -18.66
N LEU A 357 43.23 -4.07 -18.49
CA LEU A 357 41.91 -3.98 -19.10
C LEU A 357 41.97 -3.88 -20.63
N ALA A 358 42.93 -3.11 -21.17
CA ALA A 358 43.10 -2.96 -22.61
C ALA A 358 43.44 -4.30 -23.28
N ALA A 359 44.24 -5.14 -22.62
CA ALA A 359 44.61 -6.46 -23.11
C ALA A 359 43.42 -7.43 -23.20
N LEU A 360 42.38 -7.27 -22.36
CA LEU A 360 41.21 -8.15 -22.37
C LEU A 360 40.37 -8.03 -23.64
N VAL A 361 40.33 -6.85 -24.26
CA VAL A 361 39.53 -6.54 -25.45
C VAL A 361 40.39 -6.17 -26.68
N ALA A 362 41.69 -6.45 -26.62
CA ALA A 362 42.63 -6.08 -27.69
C ALA A 362 42.26 -6.71 -29.05
N ASP A 363 41.65 -7.89 -29.04
CA ASP A 363 41.19 -8.66 -30.20
C ASP A 363 39.70 -8.46 -30.52
N TRP A 364 38.97 -7.62 -29.78
CA TRP A 364 37.56 -7.36 -29.99
C TRP A 364 37.36 -6.14 -30.89
N SER A 365 36.31 -6.12 -31.72
CA SER A 365 35.87 -4.91 -32.43
C SER A 365 35.06 -3.98 -31.52
N ASP A 366 34.92 -2.71 -31.91
CA ASP A 366 34.07 -1.77 -31.17
C ASP A 366 32.60 -2.24 -31.17
N ASP A 367 32.11 -2.82 -32.27
CA ASP A 367 30.78 -3.44 -32.32
C ASP A 367 30.62 -4.61 -31.34
N ALA A 368 31.68 -5.38 -31.07
CA ALA A 368 31.64 -6.46 -30.09
C ALA A 368 31.57 -5.90 -28.67
N ILE A 369 32.27 -4.79 -28.39
CA ILE A 369 32.19 -4.06 -27.12
C ILE A 369 30.81 -3.43 -26.94
N ASP A 370 30.24 -2.83 -27.98
CA ASP A 370 28.91 -2.18 -27.93
C ASP A 370 27.78 -3.17 -27.63
N ARG A 371 27.97 -4.44 -28.05
CA ARG A 371 27.04 -5.53 -27.78
C ARG A 371 27.07 -6.04 -26.35
N LEU A 372 27.97 -5.59 -25.47
CA LEU A 372 28.02 -6.03 -24.08
C LEU A 372 26.75 -5.62 -23.30
N HIS A 373 26.05 -6.60 -22.76
CA HIS A 373 24.78 -6.43 -22.07
C HIS A 373 24.95 -6.29 -20.55
N ARG A 374 24.00 -5.56 -19.96
CA ARG A 374 23.77 -5.63 -18.50
C ARG A 374 22.94 -6.89 -18.21
N GLY A 375 23.15 -7.52 -17.07
CA GLY A 375 22.60 -8.83 -16.73
C GLY A 375 21.07 -8.89 -16.76
N GLY A 376 20.38 -7.79 -16.45
CA GLY A 376 18.91 -7.71 -16.53
C GLY A 376 18.33 -7.71 -17.95
N HIS A 377 19.17 -7.82 -18.99
CA HIS A 377 18.78 -8.03 -20.39
C HIS A 377 19.21 -9.41 -20.93
N ASP A 378 19.70 -10.30 -20.06
CA ASP A 378 20.10 -11.66 -20.43
C ASP A 378 19.17 -12.67 -19.76
N MET A 379 18.32 -13.31 -20.56
CA MET A 379 17.31 -14.26 -20.06
C MET A 379 17.92 -15.46 -19.33
N VAL A 380 19.15 -15.87 -19.65
CA VAL A 380 19.85 -16.96 -18.96
C VAL A 380 20.21 -16.54 -17.55
N LYS A 381 20.80 -15.34 -17.41
CA LYS A 381 21.18 -14.77 -16.11
C LYS A 381 19.96 -14.45 -15.25
N ILE A 382 18.89 -13.90 -15.84
CA ILE A 382 17.62 -13.62 -15.16
C ILE A 382 17.00 -14.93 -14.64
N HIS A 383 16.95 -15.96 -15.47
CA HIS A 383 16.42 -17.26 -15.07
C HIS A 383 17.21 -17.84 -13.89
N ALA A 384 18.55 -17.83 -13.94
CA ALA A 384 19.39 -18.30 -12.84
C ALA A 384 19.08 -17.56 -11.52
N ALA A 385 18.90 -16.24 -11.56
CA ALA A 385 18.55 -15.43 -10.40
C ALA A 385 17.15 -15.78 -9.84
N TYR A 386 16.14 -15.88 -10.70
CA TYR A 386 14.76 -16.20 -10.30
C TYR A 386 14.67 -17.63 -9.74
N ASP A 387 15.40 -18.55 -10.37
CA ASP A 387 15.50 -19.94 -9.97
C ASP A 387 16.12 -20.08 -8.57
N ARG A 388 17.26 -19.40 -8.33
CA ARG A 388 17.89 -19.34 -7.00
C ARG A 388 16.96 -18.71 -5.96
N ALA A 389 16.29 -17.61 -6.28
CA ALA A 389 15.37 -16.93 -5.38
C ALA A 389 14.15 -17.79 -5.01
N SER A 390 13.52 -18.43 -6.00
CA SER A 390 12.33 -19.26 -5.79
C SER A 390 12.59 -20.46 -4.87
N ARG A 391 13.81 -21.01 -4.92
CA ARG A 391 14.25 -22.14 -4.08
C ARG A 391 14.86 -21.73 -2.74
N HIS A 392 15.17 -20.45 -2.54
CA HIS A 392 15.69 -19.97 -1.26
C HIS A 392 14.64 -20.16 -0.14
N ARG A 393 15.13 -20.40 1.09
CA ARG A 393 14.31 -20.70 2.27
C ARG A 393 14.85 -19.97 3.50
N GLY A 394 13.96 -19.64 4.43
CA GLY A 394 14.29 -19.01 5.71
C GLY A 394 14.48 -17.48 5.68
N GLN A 395 14.63 -16.85 4.52
CA GLN A 395 14.74 -15.40 4.36
C GLN A 395 14.04 -14.92 3.08
N PRO A 396 13.51 -13.69 3.04
CA PRO A 396 13.09 -13.06 1.79
C PRO A 396 14.28 -12.84 0.84
N THR A 397 14.02 -12.79 -0.46
CA THR A 397 15.08 -12.55 -1.47
C THR A 397 14.84 -11.25 -2.24
N VAL A 398 15.90 -10.49 -2.48
CA VAL A 398 15.91 -9.39 -3.44
C VAL A 398 16.87 -9.69 -4.59
N ILE A 399 16.42 -9.44 -5.81
CA ILE A 399 17.22 -9.47 -7.03
C ILE A 399 17.45 -8.04 -7.46
N LEU A 400 18.71 -7.60 -7.50
CA LEU A 400 19.13 -6.29 -7.97
C LEU A 400 19.54 -6.44 -9.44
N ALA A 401 18.61 -6.18 -10.35
CA ALA A 401 18.77 -6.42 -11.78
C ALA A 401 19.23 -5.14 -12.48
N GLN A 402 20.50 -5.11 -12.89
CA GLN A 402 21.04 -3.99 -13.66
C GLN A 402 20.49 -4.03 -15.09
N THR A 403 19.78 -2.98 -15.50
CA THR A 403 19.20 -2.85 -16.86
C THR A 403 19.61 -1.51 -17.48
N LYS A 404 19.19 -1.24 -18.72
CA LYS A 404 19.40 0.04 -19.43
C LYS A 404 18.04 0.69 -19.66
N LYS A 405 17.82 1.91 -19.16
CA LYS A 405 16.57 2.65 -19.39
C LYS A 405 16.40 2.97 -20.88
N GLY A 406 15.22 2.72 -21.43
CA GLY A 406 14.96 2.89 -22.86
C GLY A 406 15.75 1.92 -23.75
N PHE A 407 16.00 0.69 -23.27
CA PHE A 407 16.74 -0.32 -24.03
C PHE A 407 16.15 -0.54 -25.43
N GLY A 408 17.02 -0.51 -26.44
CA GLY A 408 16.65 -0.66 -27.84
C GLY A 408 16.09 0.60 -28.51
N MET A 409 15.93 1.71 -27.78
CA MET A 409 15.51 3.00 -28.37
C MET A 409 16.66 3.78 -29.04
N GLY A 410 17.90 3.25 -28.99
CA GLY A 410 19.07 3.87 -29.62
C GLY A 410 19.25 5.34 -29.24
N ALA A 411 19.61 6.18 -30.22
CA ALA A 411 19.78 7.61 -30.02
C ALA A 411 18.48 8.33 -29.61
N ALA A 412 17.30 7.75 -29.82
CA ALA A 412 16.03 8.37 -29.43
C ALA A 412 15.81 8.34 -27.90
N GLY A 413 16.52 7.50 -27.15
CA GLY A 413 16.38 7.50 -25.69
C GLY A 413 17.21 6.52 -24.88
N GLN A 414 17.98 5.60 -25.44
CA GLN A 414 18.71 4.65 -24.59
C GLN A 414 19.73 5.37 -23.69
N GLY A 415 19.60 5.18 -22.37
CA GLY A 415 20.50 5.78 -21.38
C GLY A 415 20.39 7.31 -21.20
N LYS A 416 19.54 8.01 -21.97
CA LYS A 416 19.41 9.48 -21.88
C LYS A 416 18.49 9.92 -20.73
N MET A 417 18.76 11.11 -20.18
CA MET A 417 17.99 11.64 -19.04
C MET A 417 16.55 12.00 -19.42
N THR A 418 16.31 12.48 -20.64
CA THR A 418 14.99 12.88 -21.13
C THR A 418 14.06 11.70 -21.47
N THR A 419 14.60 10.48 -21.48
CA THR A 419 13.94 9.28 -22.02
C THR A 419 12.65 8.90 -21.31
N HIS A 420 12.50 9.30 -20.05
CA HIS A 420 11.23 9.09 -19.36
C HIS A 420 10.07 9.82 -20.05
N GLN A 421 10.34 11.03 -20.57
CA GLN A 421 9.34 11.88 -21.21
C GLN A 421 9.25 11.68 -22.72
N GLN A 422 10.07 10.79 -23.30
CA GLN A 422 10.05 10.49 -24.73
C GLN A 422 8.81 9.65 -25.09
N LYS A 423 7.72 10.34 -25.42
CA LYS A 423 6.41 9.77 -25.76
C LYS A 423 6.11 9.79 -27.26
N LYS A 424 6.98 10.43 -28.03
CA LYS A 424 6.93 10.53 -29.49
C LYS A 424 8.24 10.00 -30.06
N LEU A 425 8.16 9.25 -31.14
CA LEU A 425 9.31 8.81 -31.93
C LEU A 425 9.08 9.31 -33.35
N ASP A 426 10.13 9.80 -34.00
CA ASP A 426 10.07 10.10 -35.43
C ASP A 426 10.17 8.82 -36.25
N ASP A 427 9.91 8.94 -37.55
CA ASP A 427 9.87 7.82 -38.49
C ASP A 427 11.20 7.05 -38.53
N GLU A 428 12.32 7.77 -38.47
CA GLU A 428 13.67 7.16 -38.46
C GLU A 428 13.88 6.32 -37.20
N ALA A 429 13.50 6.84 -36.02
CA ALA A 429 13.61 6.10 -34.77
C ALA A 429 12.68 4.89 -34.71
N LEU A 430 11.49 4.94 -35.33
CA LEU A 430 10.58 3.80 -35.42
C LEU A 430 11.17 2.68 -36.29
N LEU A 431 11.68 3.02 -37.47
CA LEU A 431 12.33 2.05 -38.36
C LEU A 431 13.60 1.46 -37.72
N ALA A 432 14.41 2.29 -37.08
CA ALA A 432 15.60 1.85 -36.35
C ALA A 432 15.26 0.90 -35.19
N PHE A 433 14.18 1.16 -34.45
CA PHE A 433 13.71 0.28 -33.39
C PHE A 433 13.28 -1.08 -33.94
N ARG A 434 12.51 -1.07 -35.04
CA ARG A 434 12.08 -2.30 -35.72
C ARG A 434 13.28 -3.13 -36.18
N ASP A 435 14.25 -2.49 -36.83
CA ASP A 435 15.44 -3.16 -37.37
C ASP A 435 16.34 -3.70 -36.26
N ARG A 436 16.52 -2.92 -35.17
CA ARG A 436 17.29 -3.32 -33.98
C ARG A 436 16.77 -4.62 -33.36
N PHE A 437 15.46 -4.84 -33.42
CA PHE A 437 14.80 -6.04 -32.91
C PHE A 437 14.41 -7.05 -34.00
N ALA A 438 14.81 -6.82 -35.25
CA ALA A 438 14.55 -7.68 -36.41
C ALA A 438 13.06 -8.11 -36.49
N LEU A 439 12.15 -7.14 -36.30
CA LEU A 439 10.70 -7.40 -36.31
C LEU A 439 10.21 -7.58 -37.75
N PRO A 440 9.38 -8.61 -38.03
CA PRO A 440 8.87 -8.90 -39.37
C PRO A 440 7.67 -7.98 -39.72
N ILE A 441 7.91 -6.67 -39.73
CA ILE A 441 6.91 -5.62 -39.97
C ILE A 441 7.39 -4.79 -41.17
N SER A 442 6.52 -4.54 -42.14
CA SER A 442 6.87 -3.71 -43.30
C SER A 442 7.14 -2.25 -42.88
N ASP A 443 7.89 -1.49 -43.68
CA ASP A 443 8.07 -0.04 -43.44
C ASP A 443 6.71 0.66 -43.29
N ALA A 444 5.76 0.36 -44.17
CA ALA A 444 4.43 0.95 -44.15
C ALA A 444 3.65 0.64 -42.86
N ASP A 445 3.70 -0.61 -42.39
CA ASP A 445 2.99 -1.01 -41.15
C ASP A 445 3.68 -0.46 -39.90
N CYS A 446 5.01 -0.35 -39.93
CA CYS A 446 5.81 0.24 -38.85
C CYS A 446 5.47 1.72 -38.67
N LEU A 447 5.48 2.50 -39.75
CA LEU A 447 5.13 3.93 -39.74
C LEU A 447 3.66 4.16 -39.39
N ALA A 448 2.77 3.22 -39.73
CA ALA A 448 1.37 3.24 -39.32
C ALA A 448 1.15 2.76 -37.87
N LEU A 449 2.21 2.41 -37.13
CA LEU A 449 2.16 1.92 -35.74
C LEU A 449 1.20 0.74 -35.56
N LYS A 450 1.15 -0.17 -36.55
CA LYS A 450 0.30 -1.36 -36.44
C LYS A 450 0.83 -2.29 -35.36
N PHE A 451 -0.07 -2.80 -34.53
CA PHE A 451 0.28 -3.86 -33.60
C PHE A 451 0.65 -5.13 -34.38
N TYR A 452 1.63 -5.85 -33.88
CA TYR A 452 2.08 -7.09 -34.48
C TYR A 452 1.66 -8.28 -33.61
N ARG A 453 0.93 -9.22 -34.22
CA ARG A 453 0.59 -10.51 -33.64
C ARG A 453 0.93 -11.58 -34.68
N PRO A 454 1.80 -12.55 -34.36
CA PRO A 454 2.05 -13.68 -35.25
C PRO A 454 0.79 -14.51 -35.52
N ALA A 455 0.83 -15.37 -36.53
CA ALA A 455 -0.22 -16.37 -36.75
C ALA A 455 -0.37 -17.30 -35.54
N ASP A 456 -1.58 -17.81 -35.29
CA ASP A 456 -1.87 -18.65 -34.11
C ASP A 456 -1.02 -19.93 -34.04
N ASP A 457 -0.56 -20.43 -35.20
CA ASP A 457 0.29 -21.61 -35.33
C ASP A 457 1.80 -21.29 -35.36
N SER A 458 2.19 -20.03 -35.13
CA SER A 458 3.60 -19.64 -35.09
C SER A 458 4.34 -20.31 -33.92
N ALA A 459 5.68 -20.38 -34.01
CA ALA A 459 6.49 -20.92 -32.92
C ALA A 459 6.34 -20.07 -31.64
N GLU A 460 6.22 -18.75 -31.78
CA GLU A 460 6.06 -17.78 -30.70
C GLU A 460 4.75 -17.98 -29.93
N LEU A 461 3.61 -17.99 -30.63
CA LEU A 461 2.31 -18.13 -29.95
C LEU A 461 2.12 -19.53 -29.36
N ARG A 462 2.54 -20.59 -30.06
CA ARG A 462 2.50 -21.95 -29.48
C ARG A 462 3.37 -22.07 -28.23
N HIS A 463 4.58 -21.51 -28.25
CA HIS A 463 5.47 -21.54 -27.08
C HIS A 463 4.89 -20.75 -25.92
N LEU A 464 4.42 -19.52 -26.16
CA LEU A 464 3.80 -18.66 -25.15
C LEU A 464 2.61 -19.36 -24.49
N GLN A 465 1.70 -19.93 -25.29
CA GLN A 465 0.52 -20.64 -24.78
C GLN A 465 0.93 -21.90 -23.99
N ALA A 466 1.89 -22.68 -24.49
CA ALA A 466 2.37 -23.86 -23.79
C ALA A 466 3.02 -23.52 -22.43
N ARG A 467 3.82 -22.45 -22.36
CA ARG A 467 4.43 -21.99 -21.10
C ARG A 467 3.38 -21.51 -20.10
N ARG A 468 2.38 -20.73 -20.55
CA ARG A 468 1.30 -20.29 -19.65
C ARG A 468 0.43 -21.45 -19.18
N ALA A 469 0.09 -22.40 -20.05
CA ALA A 469 -0.63 -23.61 -19.68
C ALA A 469 0.13 -24.44 -18.63
N ALA A 470 1.45 -24.60 -18.80
CA ALA A 470 2.30 -25.30 -17.83
C ALA A 470 2.37 -24.60 -16.45
N LEU A 471 2.12 -23.29 -16.41
CA LEU A 471 2.06 -22.48 -15.20
C LEU A 471 0.62 -22.21 -14.72
N GLY A 472 -0.35 -23.01 -15.16
CA GLY A 472 -1.74 -22.98 -14.67
C GLY A 472 -2.66 -21.97 -15.35
N GLY A 473 -2.21 -21.24 -16.38
CA GLY A 473 -3.02 -20.27 -17.11
C GLY A 473 -2.35 -18.89 -17.20
N HIS A 474 -3.12 -17.83 -17.40
CA HIS A 474 -2.61 -16.48 -17.64
C HIS A 474 -2.62 -15.62 -16.38
N ILE A 475 -1.72 -14.64 -16.30
CA ILE A 475 -1.72 -13.59 -15.27
C ILE A 475 -1.42 -12.23 -15.91
N PRO A 476 -1.82 -11.10 -15.31
CA PRO A 476 -2.63 -11.00 -14.11
C PRO A 476 -4.09 -11.33 -14.44
N ARG A 477 -4.78 -12.03 -13.54
CA ARG A 477 -6.22 -12.30 -13.63
C ARG A 477 -6.78 -12.19 -12.23
N ARG A 478 -7.81 -11.36 -12.06
CA ARG A 478 -8.45 -11.15 -10.76
C ARG A 478 -9.73 -11.98 -10.69
N ASN A 479 -9.85 -12.79 -9.65
CA ASN A 479 -11.09 -13.49 -9.32
C ASN A 479 -11.92 -12.64 -8.36
N THR A 480 -13.21 -12.49 -8.62
CA THR A 480 -14.15 -11.77 -7.74
C THR A 480 -15.03 -12.69 -6.93
N GLU A 481 -15.05 -13.99 -7.26
CA GLU A 481 -15.88 -14.99 -6.60
C GLU A 481 -15.24 -15.46 -5.30
N ALA A 482 -16.05 -15.50 -4.25
CA ALA A 482 -15.69 -16.09 -2.96
C ALA A 482 -16.95 -16.70 -2.31
N PRO A 483 -16.80 -17.66 -1.38
CA PRO A 483 -17.91 -18.12 -0.57
C PRO A 483 -18.63 -16.96 0.13
N ARG A 484 -19.97 -16.99 0.15
CA ARG A 484 -20.76 -16.06 0.97
C ARG A 484 -20.72 -16.51 2.42
N LEU A 485 -20.64 -15.57 3.34
CA LEU A 485 -20.71 -15.83 4.78
C LEU A 485 -21.81 -14.95 5.37
N ALA A 486 -22.88 -15.58 5.82
CA ALA A 486 -23.97 -14.88 6.50
C ALA A 486 -23.51 -14.47 7.91
N PRO A 487 -23.65 -13.19 8.30
CA PRO A 487 -23.33 -12.79 9.67
C PRO A 487 -24.29 -13.45 10.68
N PRO A 488 -23.83 -13.80 11.89
CA PRO A 488 -24.73 -14.26 12.94
C PRO A 488 -25.68 -13.13 13.38
N ALA A 489 -26.89 -13.51 13.80
CA ALA A 489 -27.90 -12.55 14.26
C ALA A 489 -27.35 -11.64 15.37
N VAL A 490 -27.61 -10.32 15.27
CA VAL A 490 -27.04 -9.30 16.17
C VAL A 490 -27.31 -9.56 17.65
N GLU A 491 -28.44 -10.18 18.00
CA GLU A 491 -28.76 -10.54 19.39
C GLU A 491 -27.80 -11.56 19.99
N GLN A 492 -27.12 -12.37 19.18
CA GLN A 492 -26.20 -13.39 19.68
C GLN A 492 -24.89 -12.80 20.20
N TRP A 493 -24.44 -11.67 19.63
CA TRP A 493 -23.14 -11.07 19.94
C TRP A 493 -23.21 -9.64 20.49
N ALA A 494 -24.33 -8.92 20.27
CA ALA A 494 -24.51 -7.53 20.70
C ALA A 494 -25.77 -7.25 21.54
N ARG A 495 -26.46 -8.27 22.09
CA ARG A 495 -27.63 -8.06 22.97
C ARG A 495 -27.40 -7.06 24.11
N PHE A 496 -26.18 -7.03 24.66
CA PHE A 496 -25.82 -6.09 25.74
C PHE A 496 -25.84 -4.62 25.29
N ALA A 497 -25.69 -4.38 23.99
CA ALA A 497 -25.72 -3.05 23.39
C ALA A 497 -27.14 -2.67 22.97
N LEU A 498 -27.92 -3.64 22.46
CA LEU A 498 -29.32 -3.44 22.05
C LEU A 498 -30.26 -3.20 23.25
N ALA A 499 -29.97 -3.86 24.38
CA ALA A 499 -30.71 -3.73 25.65
C ALA A 499 -29.70 -3.45 26.78
N ALA A 500 -29.19 -2.22 26.80
CA ALA A 500 -28.12 -1.81 27.68
C ALA A 500 -28.61 -1.41 29.08
N ASP A 501 -29.89 -1.05 29.24
CA ASP A 501 -30.51 -0.70 30.52
C ASP A 501 -29.73 0.37 31.30
N GLY A 502 -29.24 1.41 30.60
CA GLY A 502 -28.52 2.54 31.19
C GLY A 502 -27.10 2.24 31.68
N LYS A 503 -26.55 1.05 31.41
CA LYS A 503 -25.18 0.71 31.83
C LYS A 503 -24.15 1.63 31.21
N GLU A 504 -23.20 2.07 32.03
CA GLU A 504 -22.10 2.91 31.56
C GLU A 504 -21.03 2.09 30.83
N MET A 505 -20.70 2.52 29.62
CA MET A 505 -19.54 2.05 28.86
C MET A 505 -19.23 3.02 27.73
N SER A 506 -18.00 2.99 27.22
CA SER A 506 -17.63 3.71 26.00
C SER A 506 -17.95 2.91 24.73
N SER A 507 -18.04 3.58 23.59
CA SER A 507 -18.21 2.89 22.30
C SER A 507 -16.99 2.03 21.95
N THR A 508 -15.79 2.37 22.46
CA THR A 508 -14.59 1.51 22.34
C THR A 508 -14.76 0.20 23.11
N MET A 509 -15.25 0.26 24.35
CA MET A 509 -15.54 -0.96 25.12
C MET A 509 -16.63 -1.79 24.46
N ALA A 510 -17.65 -1.14 23.90
CA ALA A 510 -18.74 -1.80 23.20
C ALA A 510 -18.23 -2.58 21.99
N ILE A 511 -17.46 -1.97 21.09
CA ILE A 511 -16.96 -2.67 19.89
C ILE A 511 -15.99 -3.80 20.23
N VAL A 512 -15.14 -3.65 21.24
CA VAL A 512 -14.25 -4.75 21.67
C VAL A 512 -15.03 -5.90 22.30
N ARG A 513 -16.09 -5.61 23.05
CA ARG A 513 -16.98 -6.65 23.58
C ARG A 513 -17.76 -7.37 22.48
N MET A 514 -18.21 -6.65 21.45
CA MET A 514 -18.83 -7.23 20.25
C MET A 514 -17.85 -8.13 19.50
N LEU A 515 -16.63 -7.65 19.25
CA LEU A 515 -15.56 -8.40 18.60
C LEU A 515 -15.24 -9.70 19.37
N THR A 516 -15.15 -9.61 20.70
CA THR A 516 -14.93 -10.77 21.58
C THR A 516 -16.05 -11.81 21.47
N ALA A 517 -17.29 -11.38 21.26
CA ALA A 517 -18.43 -12.28 21.08
C ALA A 517 -18.43 -12.89 19.67
N LEU A 518 -18.17 -12.10 18.63
CA LEU A 518 -18.08 -12.56 17.24
C LEU A 518 -16.94 -13.57 17.04
N LEU A 519 -15.81 -13.42 17.73
CA LEU A 519 -14.69 -14.37 17.70
C LEU A 519 -15.06 -15.78 18.20
N LYS A 520 -16.18 -15.93 18.92
CA LYS A 520 -16.68 -17.23 19.42
C LYS A 520 -17.64 -17.91 18.44
N ASP A 521 -18.07 -17.20 17.41
CA ASP A 521 -18.95 -17.77 16.40
C ASP A 521 -18.19 -18.85 15.59
N PRO A 522 -18.80 -20.03 15.37
CA PRO A 522 -18.10 -21.14 14.72
C PRO A 522 -17.81 -20.91 13.23
N GLU A 523 -18.58 -20.06 12.54
CA GLU A 523 -18.41 -19.82 11.10
C GLU A 523 -17.52 -18.59 10.85
N ILE A 524 -17.85 -17.43 11.43
CA ILE A 524 -17.13 -16.17 11.17
C ILE A 524 -15.95 -15.97 12.12
N GLY A 525 -15.95 -16.59 13.31
CA GLY A 525 -14.94 -16.32 14.35
C GLY A 525 -13.51 -16.57 13.88
N SER A 526 -13.27 -17.61 13.07
CA SER A 526 -11.96 -17.90 12.46
C SER A 526 -11.57 -16.95 11.32
N ARG A 527 -12.55 -16.26 10.72
CA ARG A 527 -12.39 -15.32 9.60
C ARG A 527 -12.08 -13.90 10.05
N ILE A 528 -12.38 -13.57 11.30
CA ILE A 528 -12.10 -12.27 11.87
C ILE A 528 -10.59 -12.10 12.09
N VAL A 529 -10.05 -10.95 11.69
CA VAL A 529 -8.64 -10.62 11.86
C VAL A 529 -8.56 -9.33 12.69
N PRO A 530 -8.41 -9.42 14.03
CA PRO A 530 -8.14 -8.24 14.86
C PRO A 530 -6.73 -7.74 14.58
N ILE A 531 -6.59 -6.44 14.28
CA ILE A 531 -5.32 -5.79 13.95
C ILE A 531 -5.16 -4.57 14.85
N VAL A 532 -3.96 -4.39 15.38
CA VAL A 532 -3.58 -3.27 16.24
C VAL A 532 -2.17 -2.80 15.90
N ALA A 533 -1.92 -1.52 16.18
CA ALA A 533 -0.60 -0.90 16.07
C ALA A 533 -0.11 -0.55 17.48
N ASP A 534 0.48 -1.54 18.15
CA ASP A 534 1.00 -1.53 19.53
C ASP A 534 -0.09 -1.46 20.62
N GLU A 535 -0.90 -0.40 20.64
CA GLU A 535 -1.73 -0.02 21.79
C GLU A 535 -3.03 -0.82 21.96
N ALA A 536 -2.96 -2.13 22.14
CA ALA A 536 -4.14 -2.97 22.39
C ALA A 536 -4.71 -2.82 23.82
N ARG A 537 -3.90 -2.47 24.82
CA ARG A 537 -4.38 -2.27 26.21
C ARG A 537 -5.25 -1.03 26.33
N THR A 538 -4.86 0.06 25.67
CA THR A 538 -5.64 1.31 25.62
C THR A 538 -7.07 1.06 25.13
N PHE A 539 -7.26 0.14 24.18
CA PHE A 539 -8.58 -0.20 23.65
C PHE A 539 -9.32 -1.30 24.44
N GLY A 540 -8.72 -1.86 25.50
CA GLY A 540 -9.32 -2.94 26.30
C GLY A 540 -9.25 -4.31 25.63
N MET A 541 -8.33 -4.52 24.69
CA MET A 541 -8.17 -5.79 23.96
C MET A 541 -7.27 -6.82 24.67
N ALA A 542 -6.70 -6.49 25.84
CA ALA A 542 -5.82 -7.40 26.59
C ALA A 542 -6.48 -8.76 26.91
N ASN A 543 -7.81 -8.75 27.12
CA ASN A 543 -8.76 -9.88 26.97
C ASN A 543 -8.33 -10.97 25.98
N LEU A 544 -8.03 -10.51 24.77
CA LEU A 544 -7.93 -11.32 23.56
C LEU A 544 -6.55 -11.95 23.40
N PHE A 545 -5.49 -11.35 23.98
CA PHE A 545 -4.12 -11.90 23.92
C PHE A 545 -4.11 -13.36 24.40
N ARG A 546 -4.73 -13.61 25.55
CA ARG A 546 -4.82 -14.96 26.11
C ARG A 546 -5.82 -15.85 25.38
N GLN A 547 -6.94 -15.31 24.91
CA GLN A 547 -8.01 -16.11 24.33
C GLN A 547 -7.62 -16.64 22.94
N ILE A 548 -7.17 -15.74 22.06
CA ILE A 548 -6.95 -16.03 20.65
C ILE A 548 -5.48 -15.88 20.21
N GLY A 549 -4.60 -15.39 21.10
CA GLY A 549 -3.17 -15.30 20.84
C GLY A 549 -2.80 -14.14 19.92
N ILE A 550 -1.55 -13.69 20.05
CA ILE A 550 -0.90 -12.76 19.12
C ILE A 550 -0.12 -13.59 18.13
N TYR A 551 -0.31 -13.34 16.84
CA TYR A 551 0.40 -14.05 15.80
C TYR A 551 1.90 -13.72 15.84
N SER A 552 2.72 -14.76 15.94
CA SER A 552 4.17 -14.68 15.74
C SER A 552 4.61 -15.92 14.95
N ALA A 553 5.26 -15.73 13.80
CA ALA A 553 5.73 -16.85 12.98
C ALA A 553 6.68 -17.80 13.73
N GLN A 554 7.37 -17.30 14.76
CA GLN A 554 8.30 -18.09 15.57
C GLN A 554 7.62 -18.72 16.79
N GLY A 555 6.49 -18.17 17.24
CA GLY A 555 5.89 -18.43 18.55
C GLY A 555 6.62 -17.65 19.65
N GLN A 556 6.26 -17.91 20.91
CA GLN A 556 6.89 -17.26 22.06
C GLN A 556 8.17 -18.01 22.47
N LEU A 557 9.33 -17.35 22.39
CA LEU A 557 10.64 -17.91 22.73
C LEU A 557 11.17 -17.49 24.11
N TYR A 558 10.35 -16.79 24.89
CA TYR A 558 10.70 -16.22 26.20
C TYR A 558 9.55 -16.38 27.19
N GLU A 559 9.82 -16.22 28.48
CA GLU A 559 8.77 -16.13 29.50
C GLU A 559 8.27 -14.68 29.59
N PRO A 560 6.96 -14.41 29.40
CA PRO A 560 6.45 -13.04 29.52
C PRO A 560 6.55 -12.55 30.96
N GLU A 561 6.95 -11.29 31.13
CA GLU A 561 7.09 -10.65 32.46
C GLU A 561 5.76 -10.68 33.25
N ASP A 562 4.64 -10.56 32.54
CA ASP A 562 3.30 -10.50 33.13
C ASP A 562 2.61 -11.86 33.26
N ILE A 563 3.34 -12.99 33.21
CA ILE A 563 2.76 -14.35 33.28
C ILE A 563 1.89 -14.60 34.52
N GLY A 564 2.12 -13.86 35.62
CA GLY A 564 1.30 -13.91 36.84
C GLY A 564 -0.05 -13.18 36.71
N SER A 565 -0.25 -12.40 35.65
CA SER A 565 -1.50 -11.69 35.35
C SER A 565 -2.51 -12.60 34.65
N VAL A 566 -3.79 -12.34 34.86
CA VAL A 566 -4.87 -13.01 34.11
C VAL A 566 -4.79 -12.67 32.60
N LEU A 567 -4.17 -11.54 32.26
CA LEU A 567 -4.11 -10.90 30.94
C LEU A 567 -2.72 -10.93 30.30
N TYR A 568 -1.94 -11.96 30.60
CA TYR A 568 -0.55 -12.06 30.16
C TYR A 568 -0.41 -12.09 28.64
N TYR A 569 0.73 -11.58 28.17
CA TYR A 569 1.07 -11.51 26.75
C TYR A 569 1.39 -12.92 26.20
N ARG A 570 0.61 -13.38 25.21
CA ARG A 570 0.75 -14.73 24.62
C ARG A 570 0.95 -14.65 23.11
N GLU A 571 2.16 -14.94 22.68
CA GLU A 571 2.47 -15.11 21.25
C GLU A 571 2.37 -16.57 20.85
N ALA A 572 1.78 -16.82 19.68
CA ALA A 572 1.62 -18.16 19.16
C ALA A 572 1.66 -18.14 17.63
N ARG A 573 2.10 -19.25 17.03
CA ARG A 573 2.11 -19.40 15.56
C ARG A 573 0.70 -19.37 14.98
N ASP A 574 -0.26 -19.95 15.70
CA ASP A 574 -1.68 -19.92 15.41
C ASP A 574 -2.42 -18.76 16.11
N GLY A 575 -1.68 -17.76 16.61
CA GLY A 575 -2.26 -16.54 17.17
C GLY A 575 -3.09 -15.81 16.12
N GLN A 576 -4.24 -15.27 16.52
CA GLN A 576 -5.21 -14.65 15.62
C GLN A 576 -5.06 -13.14 15.49
N ILE A 577 -4.59 -12.45 16.54
CA ILE A 577 -4.38 -11.00 16.54
C ILE A 577 -3.12 -10.69 15.73
N LEU A 578 -3.19 -9.68 14.87
CA LEU A 578 -2.01 -9.10 14.25
C LEU A 578 -1.60 -7.86 15.05
N GLU A 579 -0.53 -8.01 15.82
CA GLU A 579 0.14 -6.93 16.54
C GLU A 579 1.32 -6.44 15.69
N GLU A 580 1.15 -5.32 14.99
CA GLU A 580 2.16 -4.85 14.05
C GLU A 580 3.20 -3.92 14.71
N GLY A 581 2.98 -3.54 15.96
CA GLY A 581 3.78 -2.53 16.66
C GLY A 581 3.49 -1.11 16.17
N ILE A 582 4.40 -0.17 16.41
CA ILE A 582 4.22 1.25 16.07
C ILE A 582 4.43 1.47 14.55
N THR A 583 3.47 1.00 13.75
CA THR A 583 3.47 1.15 12.30
C THR A 583 2.05 1.11 11.74
N GLU A 584 1.40 2.27 11.63
CA GLU A 584 0.07 2.33 11.00
C GLU A 584 0.11 1.93 9.53
N ALA A 585 1.21 2.25 8.84
CA ALA A 585 1.45 1.86 7.45
C ALA A 585 1.53 0.32 7.30
N GLY A 586 2.13 -0.36 8.27
CA GLY A 586 2.13 -1.81 8.32
C GLY A 586 0.78 -2.42 8.64
N ALA A 587 0.09 -1.88 9.64
CA ALA A 587 -1.22 -2.35 10.06
C ALA A 587 -2.28 -2.20 8.94
N ILE A 588 -2.29 -1.09 8.21
CA ILE A 588 -3.19 -0.94 7.05
C ILE A 588 -2.82 -1.88 5.89
N SER A 589 -1.54 -2.22 5.73
CA SER A 589 -1.09 -3.19 4.72
C SER A 589 -1.57 -4.60 5.07
N SER A 590 -1.47 -5.01 6.34
CA SER A 590 -2.06 -6.25 6.87
C SER A 590 -3.60 -6.25 6.72
N TRP A 591 -4.25 -5.13 7.03
CA TRP A 591 -5.69 -4.96 6.85
C TRP A 591 -6.12 -5.11 5.39
N THR A 592 -5.36 -4.55 4.46
CA THR A 592 -5.60 -4.65 3.01
C THR A 592 -5.44 -6.10 2.53
N ALA A 593 -4.38 -6.78 2.94
CA ALA A 593 -4.15 -8.19 2.58
C ALA A 593 -5.28 -9.10 3.11
N ALA A 594 -5.76 -8.85 4.34
CA ALA A 594 -6.89 -9.55 4.92
C ALA A 594 -8.20 -9.25 4.18
N GLY A 595 -8.54 -7.97 4.01
CA GLY A 595 -9.82 -7.56 3.43
C GLY A 595 -9.94 -7.80 1.92
N THR A 596 -8.85 -8.14 1.24
CA THR A 596 -8.84 -8.57 -0.17
C THR A 596 -8.64 -10.08 -0.34
N SER A 597 -8.49 -10.82 0.77
CA SER A 597 -8.29 -12.28 0.76
C SER A 597 -9.41 -13.04 0.06
N TYR A 598 -10.64 -12.52 0.05
CA TYR A 598 -11.76 -13.09 -0.71
C TYR A 598 -11.42 -13.26 -2.20
N SER A 599 -10.67 -12.31 -2.77
CA SER A 599 -10.24 -12.31 -4.17
C SER A 599 -8.87 -12.96 -4.34
N VAL A 600 -7.91 -12.62 -3.48
CA VAL A 600 -6.51 -13.02 -3.58
C VAL A 600 -6.29 -14.51 -3.25
N ASN A 601 -7.08 -15.04 -2.31
CA ASN A 601 -6.96 -16.40 -1.80
C ASN A 601 -8.24 -17.23 -2.00
N GLY A 602 -9.31 -16.66 -2.55
CA GLY A 602 -10.63 -17.30 -2.59
C GLY A 602 -11.25 -17.48 -1.20
N LEU A 603 -10.73 -16.80 -0.18
CA LEU A 603 -11.05 -17.01 1.23
C LEU A 603 -11.46 -15.69 1.89
N PRO A 604 -12.75 -15.45 2.13
CA PRO A 604 -13.20 -14.25 2.81
C PRO A 604 -12.64 -14.18 4.23
N MET A 605 -11.96 -13.07 4.52
CA MET A 605 -11.48 -12.71 5.85
C MET A 605 -12.03 -11.32 6.18
N LEU A 606 -12.30 -11.06 7.46
CA LEU A 606 -12.91 -9.82 7.92
C LEU A 606 -11.99 -9.11 8.91
N PRO A 607 -11.16 -8.16 8.46
CA PRO A 607 -10.26 -7.46 9.35
C PRO A 607 -10.96 -6.33 10.12
N PHE A 608 -10.59 -6.20 11.40
CA PHE A 608 -10.91 -5.07 12.26
C PHE A 608 -9.60 -4.43 12.71
N TYR A 609 -9.22 -3.32 12.08
CA TYR A 609 -8.04 -2.55 12.48
C TYR A 609 -8.45 -1.41 13.40
N ILE A 610 -8.06 -1.50 14.68
CA ILE A 610 -8.34 -0.47 15.68
C ILE A 610 -7.06 0.29 16.06
N TYR A 611 -7.15 1.62 16.02
CA TYR A 611 -6.02 2.52 16.17
C TYR A 611 -6.49 3.91 16.64
N TYR A 612 -5.56 4.76 17.10
CA TYR A 612 -5.86 6.18 17.36
C TYR A 612 -6.34 6.87 16.07
N SER A 613 -7.61 7.26 16.00
CA SER A 613 -8.26 7.83 14.79
C SER A 613 -7.41 8.85 14.01
N MET A 614 -6.68 9.72 14.72
CA MET A 614 -5.76 10.70 14.13
C MET A 614 -4.72 10.07 13.19
N PHE A 615 -4.21 8.88 13.50
CA PHE A 615 -3.16 8.20 12.73
C PHE A 615 -3.71 7.28 11.64
N GLY A 616 -5.00 7.42 11.28
CA GLY A 616 -5.59 6.80 10.10
C GLY A 616 -5.40 7.68 8.86
N PHE A 617 -6.51 8.25 8.38
CA PHE A 617 -6.54 9.02 7.13
C PHE A 617 -5.50 10.14 7.03
N GLN A 618 -5.06 10.73 8.14
CA GLN A 618 -4.01 11.75 8.12
C GLN A 618 -2.60 11.17 7.89
N ARG A 619 -2.31 9.98 8.44
CA ARG A 619 -0.97 9.38 8.41
C ARG A 619 -0.79 8.41 7.24
N ILE A 620 -1.83 7.67 6.88
CA ILE A 620 -1.80 6.55 5.92
C ILE A 620 -2.87 6.69 4.83
N GLY A 621 -3.28 7.93 4.51
CA GLY A 621 -4.37 8.21 3.56
C GLY A 621 -4.17 7.60 2.17
N ASP A 622 -2.94 7.60 1.64
CA ASP A 622 -2.66 7.05 0.31
C ASP A 622 -2.72 5.51 0.30
N LEU A 623 -2.31 4.85 1.39
CA LEU A 623 -2.50 3.40 1.59
C LEU A 623 -3.99 3.03 1.68
N ILE A 624 -4.81 3.87 2.33
CA ILE A 624 -6.27 3.68 2.37
C ILE A 624 -6.87 3.85 0.96
N TRP A 625 -6.38 4.82 0.17
CA TRP A 625 -6.81 4.98 -1.23
C TRP A 625 -6.42 3.79 -2.10
N ALA A 626 -5.21 3.27 -1.95
CA ALA A 626 -4.79 2.03 -2.62
C ALA A 626 -5.67 0.84 -2.19
N ALA A 627 -6.00 0.72 -0.91
CA ALA A 627 -6.91 -0.33 -0.43
C ALA A 627 -8.33 -0.18 -1.01
N ALA A 628 -8.81 1.04 -1.19
CA ALA A 628 -10.07 1.34 -1.86
C ALA A 628 -10.06 0.85 -3.33
N ASP A 629 -8.99 1.16 -4.08
CA ASP A 629 -8.79 0.69 -5.46
C ASP A 629 -8.66 -0.85 -5.53
N GLN A 630 -8.01 -1.47 -4.54
CA GLN A 630 -7.89 -2.93 -4.44
C GLN A 630 -9.22 -3.63 -4.06
N ARG A 631 -10.30 -2.86 -3.83
CA ARG A 631 -11.63 -3.35 -3.45
C ARG A 631 -11.62 -4.10 -2.10
N THR A 632 -10.91 -3.55 -1.13
CA THR A 632 -10.81 -4.11 0.23
C THR A 632 -12.14 -4.05 0.96
N ARG A 633 -12.45 -5.12 1.70
CA ARG A 633 -13.63 -5.24 2.57
C ARG A 633 -13.18 -5.43 4.02
N GLY A 634 -13.58 -4.53 4.92
CA GLY A 634 -13.22 -4.61 6.33
C GLY A 634 -13.68 -3.42 7.16
N PHE A 635 -13.27 -3.39 8.42
CA PHE A 635 -13.56 -2.31 9.36
C PHE A 635 -12.26 -1.60 9.78
N LEU A 636 -12.21 -0.30 9.58
CA LEU A 636 -11.28 0.62 10.23
C LEU A 636 -11.99 1.22 11.44
N VAL A 637 -11.40 1.06 12.62
CA VAL A 637 -11.96 1.52 13.89
C VAL A 637 -11.06 2.62 14.43
N GLY A 638 -11.43 3.87 14.16
CA GLY A 638 -10.76 5.06 14.68
C GLY A 638 -11.12 5.23 16.15
N ALA A 639 -10.37 4.59 17.03
CA ALA A 639 -10.56 4.69 18.47
C ALA A 639 -10.02 6.01 19.03
N THR A 640 -10.41 6.28 20.28
CA THR A 640 -10.05 7.51 21.01
C THR A 640 -10.32 8.78 20.18
N SER A 641 -11.40 8.77 19.40
CA SER A 641 -11.74 9.84 18.47
C SER A 641 -12.40 11.04 19.14
N GLY A 642 -12.47 12.15 18.41
CA GLY A 642 -13.10 13.39 18.83
C GLY A 642 -12.12 14.35 19.48
N ARG A 643 -12.13 15.62 19.04
CA ARG A 643 -11.14 16.63 19.42
C ARG A 643 -11.15 16.88 20.92
N THR A 644 -12.34 16.94 21.52
CA THR A 644 -12.49 17.24 22.96
C THR A 644 -12.44 15.99 23.82
N THR A 645 -12.66 14.81 23.23
CA THR A 645 -12.90 13.58 23.98
C THR A 645 -11.61 12.90 24.44
N LEU A 646 -10.55 12.92 23.61
CA LEU A 646 -9.20 12.51 23.99
C LEU A 646 -8.44 13.66 24.67
N GLY A 647 -8.95 14.12 25.81
CA GLY A 647 -8.60 15.43 26.35
C GLY A 647 -7.12 15.63 26.75
N GLY A 648 -6.48 14.63 27.35
CA GLY A 648 -5.11 14.77 27.87
C GLY A 648 -4.00 14.81 26.81
N GLU A 649 -4.20 14.13 25.67
CA GLU A 649 -3.13 13.86 24.69
C GLU A 649 -2.76 15.07 23.81
N GLY A 650 -3.66 16.04 23.70
CA GLY A 650 -3.40 17.32 23.05
C GLY A 650 -3.21 17.27 21.53
N LEU A 651 -2.41 18.22 21.02
CA LEU A 651 -2.45 18.71 19.64
C LEU A 651 -2.36 17.63 18.55
N GLN A 652 -1.46 16.66 18.69
CA GLN A 652 -1.20 15.64 17.66
C GLN A 652 -2.07 14.39 17.77
N HIS A 653 -2.97 14.29 18.76
CA HIS A 653 -3.79 13.10 19.01
C HIS A 653 -5.29 13.37 18.92
N GLN A 654 -5.71 14.55 19.35
CA GLN A 654 -7.11 14.96 19.35
C GLN A 654 -7.64 15.07 17.93
N ASP A 655 -8.35 14.06 17.43
CA ASP A 655 -8.88 14.03 16.07
C ASP A 655 -10.21 14.78 15.97
N GLY A 656 -10.25 15.80 15.12
CA GLY A 656 -11.47 16.51 14.74
C GLY A 656 -11.62 16.67 13.24
N SER A 657 -10.93 15.88 12.41
CA SER A 657 -10.95 16.04 10.95
C SER A 657 -10.97 14.75 10.13
N SER A 658 -10.77 13.57 10.73
CA SER A 658 -10.71 12.31 9.98
C SER A 658 -11.95 12.05 9.13
N HIS A 659 -13.16 12.38 9.60
CA HIS A 659 -14.41 12.21 8.84
C HIS A 659 -14.49 13.07 7.57
N ILE A 660 -13.83 14.24 7.53
CA ILE A 660 -13.74 15.04 6.30
C ILE A 660 -12.93 14.29 5.25
N VAL A 661 -11.78 13.75 5.66
CA VAL A 661 -10.89 13.02 4.74
C VAL A 661 -11.55 11.70 4.32
N ALA A 662 -12.16 10.96 5.25
CA ALA A 662 -12.87 9.71 4.98
C ALA A 662 -14.01 9.89 3.96
N ALA A 663 -14.75 11.00 4.03
CA ALA A 663 -15.83 11.30 3.09
C ALA A 663 -15.36 11.41 1.62
N THR A 664 -14.08 11.69 1.39
CA THR A 664 -13.49 11.78 0.03
C THR A 664 -13.23 10.42 -0.61
N VAL A 665 -13.17 9.33 0.16
CA VAL A 665 -12.91 7.97 -0.35
C VAL A 665 -14.23 7.33 -0.78
N PRO A 666 -14.48 7.06 -2.08
CA PRO A 666 -15.81 6.76 -2.60
C PRO A 666 -16.50 5.53 -1.99
N ASN A 667 -15.75 4.47 -1.70
CA ASN A 667 -16.26 3.21 -1.14
C ASN A 667 -15.98 3.04 0.36
N CYS A 668 -15.56 4.10 1.05
CA CYS A 668 -15.49 4.15 2.51
C CYS A 668 -16.83 4.60 3.09
N ARG A 669 -17.46 3.81 3.94
CA ARG A 669 -18.69 4.14 4.67
C ARG A 669 -18.32 4.63 6.07
N ALA A 670 -18.36 5.95 6.29
CA ALA A 670 -17.86 6.56 7.51
C ALA A 670 -19.01 6.89 8.49
N TYR A 671 -18.90 6.43 9.74
CA TYR A 671 -19.90 6.62 10.80
C TYR A 671 -19.26 7.12 12.10
N ASP A 672 -19.96 8.01 12.80
CA ASP A 672 -19.62 8.55 14.13
C ASP A 672 -20.73 8.24 15.16
N PRO A 673 -20.90 6.96 15.53
CA PRO A 673 -21.95 6.54 16.45
C PRO A 673 -21.71 7.06 17.88
N ALA A 674 -22.79 7.48 18.53
CA ALA A 674 -22.81 7.92 19.92
C ALA A 674 -23.04 6.76 20.90
N TYR A 675 -23.95 5.85 20.56
CA TYR A 675 -24.37 4.76 21.45
C TYR A 675 -23.98 3.37 20.96
N ALA A 676 -23.89 2.43 21.90
CA ALA A 676 -23.49 1.05 21.64
C ALA A 676 -24.42 0.32 20.66
N TYR A 677 -25.73 0.53 20.71
CA TYR A 677 -26.64 -0.10 19.73
C TYR A 677 -26.42 0.42 18.31
N GLU A 678 -26.00 1.68 18.14
CA GLU A 678 -25.69 2.23 16.81
C GLU A 678 -24.48 1.51 16.23
N VAL A 679 -23.43 1.31 17.03
CA VAL A 679 -22.28 0.48 16.66
C VAL A 679 -22.72 -0.93 16.26
N ALA A 680 -23.59 -1.57 17.04
CA ALA A 680 -24.08 -2.92 16.75
C ALA A 680 -24.79 -3.01 15.40
N VAL A 681 -25.73 -2.08 15.13
CA VAL A 681 -26.50 -2.02 13.88
C VAL A 681 -25.59 -1.75 12.69
N ILE A 682 -24.62 -0.85 12.80
CA ILE A 682 -23.69 -0.52 11.71
C ILE A 682 -22.75 -1.70 11.43
N VAL A 683 -22.22 -2.36 12.46
CA VAL A 683 -21.33 -3.53 12.29
C VAL A 683 -22.09 -4.71 11.69
N GLU A 684 -23.32 -4.99 12.13
CA GLU A 684 -24.18 -6.00 11.51
C GLU A 684 -24.40 -5.72 10.02
N TYR A 685 -24.79 -4.48 9.70
CA TYR A 685 -25.00 -4.04 8.32
C TYR A 685 -23.73 -4.18 7.48
N GLY A 686 -22.58 -3.70 7.98
CA GLY A 686 -21.32 -3.81 7.28
C GLY A 686 -20.90 -5.25 7.02
N MET A 687 -21.07 -6.15 7.99
CA MET A 687 -20.79 -7.58 7.77
C MET A 687 -21.69 -8.16 6.68
N ARG A 688 -22.99 -7.86 6.69
CA ARG A 688 -23.92 -8.34 5.65
C ARG A 688 -23.52 -7.83 4.27
N ARG A 689 -23.24 -6.53 4.17
CA ARG A 689 -22.84 -5.86 2.93
C ARG A 689 -21.59 -6.48 2.32
N MET A 690 -20.57 -6.70 3.14
CA MET A 690 -19.26 -7.16 2.68
C MET A 690 -19.16 -8.67 2.45
N LEU A 691 -19.78 -9.47 3.32
CA LEU A 691 -19.60 -10.94 3.34
C LEU A 691 -20.72 -11.71 2.65
N ASP A 692 -21.96 -11.24 2.72
CA ASP A 692 -23.11 -11.90 2.11
C ASP A 692 -23.49 -11.25 0.76
N GLU A 693 -23.74 -9.94 0.77
CA GLU A 693 -24.05 -9.17 -0.45
C GLU A 693 -22.82 -8.93 -1.35
N GLN A 694 -21.62 -9.22 -0.84
CA GLN A 694 -20.32 -9.09 -1.53
C GLN A 694 -20.07 -7.73 -2.17
N ARG A 695 -20.38 -6.67 -1.44
CA ARG A 695 -20.16 -5.28 -1.84
C ARG A 695 -18.72 -4.86 -1.54
N ASP A 696 -18.09 -4.26 -2.54
CA ASP A 696 -16.70 -3.77 -2.48
C ASP A 696 -16.62 -2.40 -1.79
N GLU A 697 -17.01 -2.38 -0.53
CA GLU A 697 -16.94 -1.24 0.37
C GLU A 697 -16.29 -1.64 1.69
N PHE A 698 -15.79 -0.66 2.43
CA PHE A 698 -15.27 -0.84 3.77
C PHE A 698 -15.83 0.23 4.69
N PHE A 699 -15.77 -0.02 5.99
CA PHE A 699 -16.41 0.82 6.99
C PHE A 699 -15.36 1.51 7.84
N TYR A 700 -15.52 2.81 8.07
CA TYR A 700 -14.78 3.58 9.05
C TYR A 700 -15.72 3.96 10.19
N LEU A 701 -15.44 3.45 11.40
CA LEU A 701 -16.20 3.77 12.59
C LEU A 701 -15.31 4.49 13.58
N THR A 702 -15.72 5.68 14.01
CA THR A 702 -15.07 6.37 15.12
C THR A 702 -15.69 5.95 16.44
N VAL A 703 -14.84 5.62 17.41
CA VAL A 703 -15.25 5.18 18.75
C VAL A 703 -14.46 5.93 19.81
N THR A 704 -15.11 6.23 20.93
CA THR A 704 -14.57 7.12 21.96
C THR A 704 -14.19 6.35 23.22
N ASN A 705 -13.35 6.98 24.05
CA ASN A 705 -12.95 6.47 25.37
C ASN A 705 -13.78 7.08 26.52
N GLU A 706 -14.87 7.77 26.21
CA GLU A 706 -15.77 8.34 27.21
C GLU A 706 -16.87 7.33 27.57
N ASN A 707 -17.04 7.09 28.87
CA ASN A 707 -18.14 6.26 29.35
C ASN A 707 -19.42 7.09 29.36
N LEU A 708 -20.44 6.58 28.67
CA LEU A 708 -21.78 7.15 28.65
C LEU A 708 -22.76 6.09 29.14
N ALA A 709 -23.81 6.52 29.83
CA ALA A 709 -24.97 5.67 30.13
C ALA A 709 -25.64 5.27 28.79
N GLN A 710 -25.59 3.99 28.47
CA GLN A 710 -26.06 3.49 27.17
C GLN A 710 -27.59 3.23 27.21
N PRO A 711 -28.39 3.85 26.34
CA PRO A 711 -29.82 3.55 26.24
C PRO A 711 -30.07 2.24 25.48
N ASP A 712 -31.30 1.73 25.59
CA ASP A 712 -31.78 0.65 24.72
C ASP A 712 -32.03 1.18 23.30
N LEU A 713 -31.94 0.28 22.31
CA LEU A 713 -32.36 0.60 20.94
C LEU A 713 -33.86 0.99 20.94
N PRO A 714 -34.25 2.13 20.34
CA PRO A 714 -35.65 2.51 20.24
C PRO A 714 -36.51 1.45 19.53
N LYS A 715 -37.72 1.20 20.07
CA LYS A 715 -38.63 0.15 19.59
C LYS A 715 -39.56 0.59 18.44
N ASP A 716 -39.48 1.84 18.02
CA ASP A 716 -40.38 2.45 17.04
C ASP A 716 -40.06 2.08 15.58
N GLY A 717 -39.19 1.08 15.36
CA GLY A 717 -38.95 0.43 14.06
C GLY A 717 -38.09 1.24 13.07
N ASN A 718 -38.14 2.57 13.14
CA ASN A 718 -37.43 3.46 12.21
C ASN A 718 -35.99 3.78 12.63
N ALA A 719 -35.61 3.53 13.89
CA ALA A 719 -34.28 3.87 14.38
C ALA A 719 -33.17 3.09 13.65
N ALA A 720 -33.34 1.78 13.41
CA ALA A 720 -32.34 0.97 12.73
C ALA A 720 -32.07 1.45 11.29
N GLU A 721 -33.12 1.75 10.52
CA GLU A 721 -32.97 2.33 9.19
C GLU A 721 -32.27 3.70 9.24
N GLY A 722 -32.70 4.58 10.15
CA GLY A 722 -32.10 5.90 10.28
C GLY A 722 -30.65 5.90 10.77
N ILE A 723 -30.25 4.95 11.62
CA ILE A 723 -28.84 4.71 11.99
C ILE A 723 -28.00 4.44 10.74
N LEU A 724 -28.48 3.61 9.82
CA LEU A 724 -27.75 3.24 8.61
C LEU A 724 -27.74 4.37 7.58
N ARG A 725 -28.88 5.07 7.42
CA ARG A 725 -29.05 6.21 6.51
C ARG A 725 -28.34 7.49 7.01
N GLY A 726 -27.94 7.53 8.28
CA GLY A 726 -27.06 8.56 8.84
C GLY A 726 -27.70 9.49 9.88
N MET A 727 -29.02 9.45 10.08
CA MET A 727 -29.68 10.11 11.22
C MET A 727 -31.07 9.55 11.55
N TYR A 728 -31.48 9.67 12.81
CA TYR A 728 -32.84 9.38 13.29
C TYR A 728 -33.21 10.25 14.51
N ARG A 729 -34.52 10.38 14.77
CA ARG A 729 -35.02 11.14 15.91
C ARG A 729 -34.88 10.33 17.18
N LEU A 730 -34.02 10.76 18.09
CA LEU A 730 -33.82 10.12 19.39
C LEU A 730 -34.91 10.54 20.39
N ARG A 731 -35.21 11.85 20.44
CA ARG A 731 -36.15 12.43 21.39
C ARG A 731 -37.14 13.34 20.68
N PRO A 732 -38.45 13.04 20.68
CA PRO A 732 -39.45 13.96 20.15
C PRO A 732 -39.65 15.16 21.10
N ALA A 733 -40.12 16.29 20.56
CA ALA A 733 -40.64 17.40 21.35
C ALA A 733 -41.92 16.98 22.09
N ARG A 734 -42.19 17.55 23.27
CA ARG A 734 -43.43 17.27 24.03
C ARG A 734 -44.69 17.83 23.36
N LYS A 735 -44.56 18.94 22.63
CA LYS A 735 -45.61 19.58 21.85
C LYS A 735 -45.18 19.71 20.40
N GLN A 736 -44.59 20.86 20.05
CA GLN A 736 -44.08 21.17 18.74
C GLN A 736 -42.64 21.65 18.91
N ALA A 737 -41.73 21.11 18.09
CA ALA A 737 -40.34 21.48 18.11
C ALA A 737 -40.20 22.98 17.81
N GLN A 738 -39.71 23.76 18.78
CA GLN A 738 -39.31 25.14 18.53
C GLN A 738 -37.91 25.17 17.92
N VAL A 739 -37.05 24.23 18.32
CA VAL A 739 -35.68 24.06 17.81
C VAL A 739 -35.39 22.56 17.68
N ARG A 740 -34.46 22.20 16.81
CA ARG A 740 -33.97 20.83 16.64
C ARG A 740 -32.48 20.78 16.87
N LEU A 741 -32.05 19.83 17.68
CA LEU A 741 -30.65 19.64 18.04
C LEU A 741 -30.14 18.35 17.40
N LEU A 742 -29.12 18.45 16.56
CA LEU A 742 -28.44 17.32 15.95
C LEU A 742 -27.10 17.12 16.66
N GLY A 743 -26.80 15.90 17.07
CA GLY A 743 -25.51 15.56 17.66
C GLY A 743 -24.96 14.25 17.08
N ALA A 744 -23.65 14.24 16.84
CA ALA A 744 -22.90 13.05 16.42
C ALA A 744 -21.89 12.65 17.51
N GLY A 745 -21.59 11.35 17.61
CA GLY A 745 -20.67 10.82 18.59
C GLY A 745 -20.92 11.37 20.01
N PRO A 746 -19.89 11.84 20.73
CA PRO A 746 -20.04 12.35 22.09
C PRO A 746 -20.88 13.64 22.19
N MET A 747 -21.04 14.39 21.09
CA MET A 747 -21.85 15.62 21.10
C MET A 747 -23.35 15.34 21.13
N LEU A 748 -23.80 14.12 20.86
CA LEU A 748 -25.20 13.74 21.08
C LEU A 748 -25.59 13.91 22.55
N ARG A 749 -24.68 13.57 23.47
CA ARG A 749 -24.94 13.74 24.91
C ARG A 749 -25.05 15.22 25.30
N GLU A 750 -24.19 16.08 24.75
CA GLU A 750 -24.26 17.53 24.94
C GLU A 750 -25.57 18.10 24.37
N ALA A 751 -26.06 17.57 23.24
CA ALA A 751 -27.34 17.94 22.65
C ALA A 751 -28.54 17.53 23.53
N GLU A 752 -28.52 16.34 24.14
CA GLU A 752 -29.54 15.95 25.12
C GLU A 752 -29.56 16.87 26.34
N MET A 753 -28.39 17.18 26.89
CA MET A 753 -28.25 18.11 28.02
C MET A 753 -28.73 19.52 27.66
N ALA A 754 -28.43 19.98 26.45
CA ALA A 754 -28.94 21.25 25.94
C ALA A 754 -30.46 21.24 25.80
N ALA A 755 -31.07 20.16 25.32
CA ALA A 755 -32.52 20.02 25.25
C ALA A 755 -33.19 20.07 26.63
N ASP A 756 -32.57 19.42 27.63
CA ASP A 756 -33.07 19.46 29.02
C ASP A 756 -33.00 20.88 29.59
N ARG A 757 -31.90 21.60 29.38
CA ARG A 757 -31.75 22.98 29.84
C ARG A 757 -32.65 23.98 29.10
N LEU A 758 -32.77 23.87 27.78
CA LEU A 758 -33.71 24.66 26.99
C LEU A 758 -35.13 24.55 27.53
N ARG A 759 -35.53 23.34 27.92
CA ARG A 759 -36.84 23.10 28.52
C ARG A 759 -36.94 23.69 29.93
N ASP A 760 -36.02 23.31 30.81
CA ASP A 760 -36.16 23.54 32.25
C ASP A 760 -35.87 25.01 32.62
N ASP A 761 -34.90 25.64 31.95
CA ASP A 761 -34.47 27.01 32.27
C ASP A 761 -35.15 28.06 31.37
N TYR A 762 -35.59 27.68 30.17
CA TYR A 762 -36.07 28.64 29.15
C TYR A 762 -37.47 28.32 28.58
N GLY A 763 -38.08 27.19 28.92
CA GLY A 763 -39.38 26.79 28.39
C GLY A 763 -39.39 26.59 26.86
N VAL A 764 -38.25 26.22 26.28
CA VAL A 764 -38.09 25.89 24.86
C VAL A 764 -38.15 24.38 24.71
N ASP A 765 -39.08 23.91 23.88
CA ASP A 765 -39.25 22.49 23.60
C ASP A 765 -38.46 22.12 22.33
N ALA A 766 -37.58 21.12 22.44
CA ALA A 766 -36.63 20.75 21.40
C ALA A 766 -36.78 19.28 20.99
N GLU A 767 -36.55 18.98 19.71
CA GLU A 767 -36.26 17.61 19.26
C GLU A 767 -34.75 17.35 19.34
N VAL A 768 -34.37 16.12 19.68
CA VAL A 768 -32.98 15.65 19.62
C VAL A 768 -32.87 14.56 18.57
N TRP A 769 -31.89 14.71 17.68
CA TRP A 769 -31.58 13.81 16.59
C TRP A 769 -30.17 13.26 16.75
N SER A 770 -30.04 11.94 16.69
CA SER A 770 -28.74 11.30 16.56
C SER A 770 -28.33 11.32 15.09
N VAL A 771 -27.13 11.81 14.82
CA VAL A 771 -26.52 11.81 13.49
C VAL A 771 -25.35 10.84 13.50
N THR A 772 -25.58 9.65 12.98
CA THR A 772 -24.58 8.57 12.91
C THR A 772 -23.63 8.74 11.72
N SER A 773 -24.01 9.49 10.67
CA SER A 773 -23.11 9.81 9.56
C SER A 773 -23.55 11.04 8.76
N PHE A 774 -22.81 12.14 8.89
CA PHE A 774 -22.97 13.29 7.99
C PHE A 774 -22.56 12.98 6.55
N SER A 775 -21.59 12.09 6.36
CA SER A 775 -21.05 11.77 5.04
C SER A 775 -22.02 10.95 4.18
N GLU A 776 -22.72 9.97 4.76
CA GLU A 776 -23.74 9.19 4.04
C GLU A 776 -24.97 10.05 3.74
N LEU A 777 -25.40 10.92 4.68
CA LEU A 777 -26.46 11.91 4.42
C LEU A 777 -26.10 12.81 3.23
N ALA A 778 -24.86 13.27 3.15
CA ALA A 778 -24.42 14.12 2.06
C ALA A 778 -24.32 13.36 0.73
N ARG A 779 -24.03 12.05 0.75
CA ARG A 779 -24.06 11.20 -0.44
C ARG A 779 -25.49 11.01 -0.94
N ASP A 780 -26.40 10.63 -0.06
CA ASP A 780 -27.83 10.48 -0.36
C ASP A 780 -28.43 11.78 -0.95
N GLY A 781 -28.13 12.92 -0.33
CA GLY A 781 -28.57 14.22 -0.83
C GLY A 781 -28.06 14.55 -2.24
N ARG A 782 -26.78 14.29 -2.53
CA ARG A 782 -26.22 14.48 -3.89
C ARG A 782 -26.80 13.51 -4.90
N GLU A 783 -27.07 12.27 -4.50
CA GLU A 783 -27.69 11.26 -5.37
C GLU A 783 -29.12 11.66 -5.72
N ALA A 784 -29.92 12.10 -4.74
CA ALA A 784 -31.27 12.62 -4.95
C ALA A 784 -31.27 13.88 -5.85
N GLU A 785 -30.37 14.83 -5.58
CA GLU A 785 -30.22 16.04 -6.42
C GLU A 785 -29.87 15.67 -7.86
N ARG A 786 -28.86 14.81 -8.04
CA ARG A 786 -28.45 14.33 -9.37
C ARG A 786 -29.60 13.64 -10.09
N ALA A 787 -30.34 12.77 -9.40
CA ALA A 787 -31.46 12.05 -10.00
C ALA A 787 -32.57 13.02 -10.46
N ARG A 788 -32.88 14.05 -9.66
CA ARG A 788 -33.84 15.10 -10.03
C ARG A 788 -33.36 15.93 -11.23
N VAL A 789 -32.12 16.41 -11.21
CA VAL A 789 -31.55 17.25 -12.28
C VAL A 789 -31.48 16.49 -13.62
N LEU A 790 -31.22 15.18 -13.57
CA LEU A 790 -31.18 14.33 -14.76
C LEU A 790 -32.56 13.77 -15.16
N GLY A 791 -33.61 14.03 -14.39
CA GLY A 791 -34.96 13.52 -14.66
C GLY A 791 -35.05 12.00 -14.65
N LEU A 792 -34.33 11.32 -13.76
CA LEU A 792 -34.34 9.86 -13.67
C LEU A 792 -35.65 9.37 -13.02
N ASP A 793 -36.26 8.32 -13.56
CA ASP A 793 -37.49 7.70 -13.00
C ASP A 793 -37.30 7.16 -11.57
N THR A 794 -36.04 6.94 -11.15
CA THR A 794 -35.66 6.51 -9.80
C THR A 794 -35.45 7.69 -8.84
N ALA A 795 -35.75 8.93 -9.24
CA ALA A 795 -35.56 10.08 -8.37
C ALA A 795 -36.46 9.95 -7.13
N PRO A 796 -35.88 9.88 -5.92
CA PRO A 796 -36.71 9.89 -4.72
C PRO A 796 -37.39 11.26 -4.59
N ASP A 797 -38.62 11.26 -4.07
CA ASP A 797 -39.38 12.49 -3.82
C ASP A 797 -38.62 13.44 -2.86
N ALA A 798 -37.82 12.87 -1.95
CA ALA A 798 -37.00 13.59 -0.99
C ALA A 798 -35.74 12.79 -0.62
N ASP A 799 -34.65 13.49 -0.30
CA ASP A 799 -33.48 12.90 0.38
C ASP A 799 -33.81 12.58 1.85
N TRP A 800 -32.92 11.84 2.52
CA TRP A 800 -33.14 11.40 3.90
C TRP A 800 -33.14 12.53 4.91
N VAL A 801 -32.36 13.59 4.70
CA VAL A 801 -32.35 14.77 5.59
C VAL A 801 -33.74 15.43 5.54
N HIS A 802 -34.27 15.63 4.33
CA HIS A 802 -35.62 16.16 4.14
C HIS A 802 -36.70 15.21 4.70
N THR A 803 -36.55 13.90 4.51
CA THR A 803 -37.48 12.90 5.08
C THR A 803 -37.53 12.97 6.61
N CYS A 804 -36.37 13.16 7.25
CA CYS A 804 -36.26 13.30 8.69
C CYS A 804 -36.85 14.63 9.19
N LEU A 805 -36.47 15.74 8.57
CA LEU A 805 -36.79 17.08 9.10
C LEU A 805 -38.14 17.63 8.60
N GLY A 806 -38.64 17.14 7.46
CA GLY A 806 -39.85 17.64 6.80
C GLY A 806 -39.82 19.14 6.52
N ASP A 807 -40.97 19.73 6.20
CA ASP A 807 -41.10 21.15 5.85
C ASP A 807 -41.10 22.11 7.06
N SER A 808 -40.67 21.64 8.23
CA SER A 808 -40.69 22.47 9.44
C SER A 808 -39.57 23.50 9.42
N ASN A 809 -39.93 24.77 9.59
CA ASN A 809 -39.00 25.89 9.66
C ASN A 809 -38.39 26.09 11.07
N ALA A 810 -38.49 25.11 11.96
CA ALA A 810 -37.86 25.14 13.28
C ALA A 810 -36.33 25.17 13.10
N PRO A 811 -35.60 26.15 13.66
CA PRO A 811 -34.15 26.23 13.51
C PRO A 811 -33.44 24.96 13.96
N VAL A 812 -32.37 24.63 13.27
CA VAL A 812 -31.56 23.44 13.49
C VAL A 812 -30.18 23.85 13.98
N VAL A 813 -29.75 23.30 15.12
CA VAL A 813 -28.39 23.44 15.66
C VAL A 813 -27.73 22.08 15.64
N ALA A 814 -26.66 21.91 14.85
CA ALA A 814 -25.86 20.69 14.80
C ALA A 814 -24.53 20.87 15.52
N ALA A 815 -24.16 19.92 16.38
CA ALA A 815 -22.88 19.88 17.07
C ALA A 815 -22.13 18.58 16.77
N SER A 816 -20.83 18.71 16.54
CA SER A 816 -19.92 17.59 16.26
C SER A 816 -18.61 17.79 17.03
N ASP A 817 -17.96 16.69 17.44
CA ASP A 817 -16.61 16.75 18.04
C ASP A 817 -15.51 16.90 16.98
N TYR A 818 -15.93 17.13 15.73
CA TYR A 818 -15.12 17.43 14.56
C TYR A 818 -15.33 18.88 14.10
N VAL A 819 -14.47 19.36 13.20
CA VAL A 819 -14.58 20.70 12.60
C VAL A 819 -15.97 20.95 12.00
N ARG A 820 -16.41 22.21 11.98
CA ARG A 820 -17.73 22.62 11.45
C ARG A 820 -17.97 22.14 10.03
N ALA A 821 -16.91 21.96 9.23
CA ALA A 821 -17.01 21.40 7.90
C ALA A 821 -17.73 20.04 7.86
N VAL A 822 -17.74 19.24 8.94
CA VAL A 822 -18.42 17.93 8.99
C VAL A 822 -19.94 18.10 8.98
N PRO A 823 -20.57 18.75 9.97
CA PRO A 823 -22.01 19.01 9.92
C PRO A 823 -22.42 19.90 8.73
N GLU A 824 -21.55 20.81 8.27
CA GLU A 824 -21.82 21.65 7.09
C GLU A 824 -22.04 20.84 5.79
N GLN A 825 -21.58 19.58 5.72
CA GLN A 825 -21.76 18.73 4.54
C GLN A 825 -23.22 18.59 4.12
N ILE A 826 -24.18 18.65 5.06
CA ILE A 826 -25.61 18.45 4.77
C ILE A 826 -26.41 19.74 4.56
N ARG A 827 -25.78 20.92 4.67
CA ARG A 827 -26.48 22.22 4.67
C ARG A 827 -27.44 22.39 3.49
N ALA A 828 -27.08 21.89 2.30
CA ALA A 828 -27.89 22.02 1.09
C ALA A 828 -29.27 21.35 1.18
N TRP A 829 -29.44 20.34 2.06
CA TRP A 829 -30.67 19.56 2.19
C TRP A 829 -31.42 19.81 3.50
N VAL A 830 -30.93 20.70 4.36
CA VAL A 830 -31.63 21.11 5.59
C VAL A 830 -32.69 22.17 5.25
N PRO A 831 -33.99 21.92 5.46
CA PRO A 831 -35.08 22.80 5.02
C PRO A 831 -35.36 23.99 5.96
N ALA A 832 -34.43 24.32 6.85
CA ALA A 832 -34.62 25.29 7.94
C ALA A 832 -33.32 26.07 8.23
N PRO A 833 -33.37 27.19 8.98
CA PRO A 833 -32.17 27.89 9.43
C PRO A 833 -31.21 26.94 10.15
N TYR A 834 -29.99 26.80 9.61
CA TYR A 834 -29.02 25.80 10.07
C TYR A 834 -27.77 26.44 10.66
N ARG A 835 -27.46 26.08 11.91
CA ARG A 835 -26.24 26.49 12.62
C ARG A 835 -25.41 25.28 12.98
N THR A 836 -24.11 25.35 12.72
CA THR A 836 -23.17 24.27 13.02
C THR A 836 -22.14 24.70 14.06
N LEU A 837 -21.92 23.83 15.03
CA LEU A 837 -20.85 23.90 16.01
C LEU A 837 -19.88 22.74 15.76
N GLY A 838 -18.60 23.01 15.95
CA GLY A 838 -17.53 22.08 15.64
C GLY A 838 -16.20 22.56 16.22
N THR A 839 -15.23 21.66 16.23
CA THR A 839 -13.97 21.78 16.97
C THR A 839 -12.83 22.27 16.09
N ASP A 840 -13.09 23.37 15.34
CA ASP A 840 -12.12 24.03 14.47
C ASP A 840 -10.92 24.59 15.26
N GLY A 841 -9.70 24.23 14.87
CA GLY A 841 -8.46 24.64 15.53
C GLY A 841 -7.59 23.46 15.97
N PHE A 842 -6.40 23.77 16.48
CA PHE A 842 -5.49 22.77 17.02
C PHE A 842 -5.97 22.27 18.39
N GLY A 843 -5.78 20.97 18.62
CA GLY A 843 -6.00 20.37 19.94
C GLY A 843 -5.06 20.93 21.02
N ARG A 844 -5.44 20.75 22.29
CA ARG A 844 -4.69 21.14 23.47
C ARG A 844 -5.05 20.25 24.66
N SER A 845 -4.14 20.09 25.60
CA SER A 845 -4.34 19.20 26.75
C SER A 845 -5.16 19.89 27.84
N ASP A 846 -6.36 19.37 28.13
CA ASP A 846 -7.20 19.80 29.26
C ASP A 846 -8.27 18.72 29.55
N THR A 847 -9.12 18.96 30.54
CA THR A 847 -10.33 18.18 30.80
C THR A 847 -11.33 18.31 29.64
N ARG A 848 -12.15 17.27 29.41
CA ARG A 848 -13.19 17.29 28.35
C ARG A 848 -14.12 18.50 28.46
N ALA A 849 -14.51 18.86 29.69
CA ALA A 849 -15.38 20.01 29.94
C ALA A 849 -14.75 21.33 29.46
N GLN A 850 -13.48 21.56 29.82
CA GLN A 850 -12.75 22.76 29.39
C GLN A 850 -12.49 22.78 27.89
N LEU A 851 -12.25 21.62 27.26
CA LEU A 851 -12.09 21.54 25.81
C LEU A 851 -13.41 21.80 25.07
N ARG A 852 -14.52 21.22 25.52
CA ARG A 852 -15.85 21.47 24.92
C ARG A 852 -16.28 22.92 25.09
N ASP A 853 -15.90 23.54 26.19
CA ASP A 853 -16.10 24.97 26.39
C ASP A 853 -15.17 25.80 25.50
N PHE A 854 -13.89 25.48 25.44
CA PHE A 854 -12.90 26.16 24.59
C PHE A 854 -13.27 26.14 23.11
N PHE A 855 -13.66 24.97 22.59
CA PHE A 855 -14.10 24.79 21.21
C PHE A 855 -15.55 25.20 20.96
N GLU A 856 -16.26 25.68 21.99
CA GLU A 856 -17.62 26.22 21.87
C GLU A 856 -18.66 25.19 21.41
N VAL A 857 -18.53 23.94 21.89
CA VAL A 857 -19.40 22.80 21.52
C VAL A 857 -20.15 22.17 22.70
N SER A 858 -19.94 22.64 23.94
CA SER A 858 -20.67 22.15 25.11
C SER A 858 -22.18 22.45 25.05
N ALA A 859 -22.96 21.79 25.92
CA ALA A 859 -24.39 22.01 26.05
C ALA A 859 -24.76 23.49 26.23
N ASP A 860 -23.97 24.28 26.97
CA ASP A 860 -24.18 25.73 27.13
C ASP A 860 -24.12 26.47 25.78
N TRP A 861 -23.14 26.14 24.95
CA TRP A 861 -22.98 26.76 23.63
C TRP A 861 -24.12 26.35 22.70
N ILE A 862 -24.54 25.08 22.73
CA ILE A 862 -25.72 24.61 21.98
C ILE A 862 -26.98 25.39 22.41
N VAL A 863 -27.21 25.57 23.72
CA VAL A 863 -28.33 26.36 24.26
C VAL A 863 -28.24 27.82 23.76
N LEU A 864 -27.06 28.44 23.83
CA LEU A 864 -26.86 29.81 23.37
C LEU A 864 -27.24 29.96 21.88
N HIS A 865 -26.75 29.07 21.03
CA HIS A 865 -27.04 29.11 19.60
C HIS A 865 -28.50 28.82 19.28
N ALA A 866 -29.17 27.96 20.06
CA ALA A 866 -30.61 27.71 19.95
C ALA A 866 -31.42 28.96 20.33
N LEU A 867 -31.14 29.58 21.49
CA LEU A 867 -31.84 30.80 21.93
C LEU A 867 -31.66 31.96 20.96
N ASP A 868 -30.45 32.14 20.42
CA ASP A 868 -30.17 33.17 19.43
C ASP A 868 -30.91 32.92 18.11
N SER A 869 -31.00 31.66 17.66
CA SER A 869 -31.77 31.28 16.46
C SER A 869 -33.28 31.47 16.63
N LEU A 870 -33.78 31.37 17.87
CA LEU A 870 -35.17 31.63 18.23
C LEU A 870 -35.47 33.13 18.45
N GLY A 871 -34.47 34.01 18.32
CA GLY A 871 -34.64 35.44 18.57
C GLY A 871 -34.79 35.82 20.04
N ARG A 872 -34.43 34.94 20.99
CA ARG A 872 -34.55 35.17 22.44
C ARG A 872 -33.35 35.95 23.00
N GLN A 873 -33.15 37.17 22.48
CA GLN A 873 -31.93 37.95 22.66
C GLN A 873 -31.60 38.30 24.12
N GLU A 874 -32.58 38.55 24.98
CA GLU A 874 -32.34 38.84 26.40
C GLU A 874 -31.77 37.61 27.14
N GLN A 875 -32.37 36.43 26.90
CA GLN A 875 -31.93 35.16 27.49
C GLN A 875 -30.56 34.76 26.95
N ALA A 876 -30.33 34.93 25.64
CA ALA A 876 -29.03 34.71 25.00
C ALA A 876 -27.96 35.65 25.56
N ALA A 877 -28.25 36.94 25.72
CA ALA A 877 -27.32 37.92 26.29
C ALA A 877 -26.94 37.60 27.74
N LYS A 878 -27.88 37.11 28.55
CA LYS A 878 -27.58 36.63 29.90
C LYS A 878 -26.62 35.43 29.88
N LEU A 879 -26.87 34.46 29.00
CA LEU A 879 -26.01 33.28 28.88
C LEU A 879 -24.61 33.63 28.34
N ARG A 880 -24.50 34.56 27.38
CA ARG A 880 -23.20 35.09 26.90
C ARG A 880 -22.33 35.63 28.03
N LYS A 881 -22.93 36.31 29.01
CA LYS A 881 -22.21 36.81 30.20
C LYS A 881 -21.75 35.67 31.10
N THR A 882 -22.59 34.66 31.33
CA THR A 882 -22.23 33.48 32.12
C THR A 882 -21.09 32.68 31.48
N LEU A 883 -21.10 32.54 30.15
CA LEU A 883 -20.06 31.88 29.36
C LEU A 883 -18.78 32.72 29.18
N ASN A 884 -18.78 33.96 29.67
CA ASN A 884 -17.73 34.93 29.43
C ASN A 884 -17.41 35.07 27.92
N ALA A 885 -18.44 35.00 27.07
CA ALA A 885 -18.29 35.01 25.61
C ALA A 885 -17.69 36.33 25.10
N GLU A 886 -17.96 37.45 25.79
CA GLU A 886 -17.45 38.77 25.42
C GLU A 886 -15.92 38.89 25.53
N SER A 887 -15.27 38.05 26.35
CA SER A 887 -13.80 38.04 26.45
C SER A 887 -13.12 37.13 25.42
N ARG A 888 -13.88 36.38 24.62
CA ARG A 888 -13.35 35.44 23.62
C ARG A 888 -13.12 36.14 22.28
N THR A 889 -12.12 37.02 22.25
CA THR A 889 -11.80 37.81 21.05
C THR A 889 -11.07 37.01 19.98
N ASN A 890 -10.33 35.97 20.37
CA ASN A 890 -9.63 35.08 19.44
C ASN A 890 -10.45 33.79 19.26
N PRO A 891 -10.76 33.40 18.01
CA PRO A 891 -11.41 32.12 17.77
C PRO A 891 -10.50 30.94 18.13
N PRO A 892 -11.03 29.73 18.36
CA PRO A 892 -10.24 28.57 18.77
C PRO A 892 -9.08 28.20 17.82
N TRP A 893 -9.19 28.49 16.52
CA TRP A 893 -8.13 28.25 15.53
C TRP A 893 -7.04 29.35 15.44
N ALA A 894 -7.23 30.47 16.14
CA ALA A 894 -6.23 31.54 16.23
C ALA A 894 -5.45 31.52 17.56
N GLN A 895 -5.82 30.62 18.47
CA GLN A 895 -5.16 30.36 19.74
C GLN A 895 -4.41 29.03 19.67
#